data_AF-A0A924SYA1-F1
#
_entry.id   AF-A0A924SYA1-F1
#
_cell.length_a   1.000
_cell.length_b   1.000
_cell.length_c   1.000
_cell.angle_alpha   90.00
_cell.angle_beta   90.00
_cell.angle_gamma   90.00
#
_symmetry.space_group_name_H-M   'P 1'
#
loop_
_entity.id
_entity.type
_entity.pdbx_description
1 polymer ?
#
loop_
_entity_poly.entity_id
_entity_poly.type
_entity_poly.pdbx_seq_one_letter_code
_entity_poly.pdbx_strand_id
1 'polypeptide(L)'
;MLLRIWTSTFLTLSLLQLSQTVAAHARPHSIGPGPKVPGKIQSALFDCAFCHRAGEAPFGDIMDVKHLIKEGIIVPGRPNQSSLYKRIQKPKGDPQRMPPGKSGVADLKPEEEEAIRSWIESMDEDGNLKSPAAKPPLPASKPEAPAPEAQAAAEKITSPAAASALVVPLSEDQAYSAIQSDLDKLAPEDRQFTRYFTLADLKEKNLTAATIRDRRDGLSIMLNSLSWKPKIAVPEVVDRRGTVYRIDLRKYGWTPEKWEDLQKQNPFKASLDQKPATQQALQEKTGTLHPTARADWFVATASSSPVYDLLLDNPDTAKGLENKVGINVQKNIENEEVSRAGFRKSGVSANNRVIERHGSSHGAYWLSYDFQNSSGAQNIFAHPTDFEDKKAGGEVIYNLPNGMQAYALLNKDGKRLNEAPTSIVTDGGRKDGTVRSGISCFRCHANGLLHESDQLRKLVEDNKGSYSASVLAKVRALHPDDAEMKAILEKDSEVYRKALAKATGRAVAANKDLITPLVRSYEEDVSRDRVKAELGLTDTQSLVDFIARHSKEVPGIGIMKSCATCGIPRDEFDRIFPSLMEAKAGGKVAEARDRSKDDQTPLKDLPRGSIVKFTQTIPFRNTDPAEGVSFVFQGGREISASSMNFNKSVCILSYPKAVKKAEISEPVGKEHSLADIKDIPLFNISNNAPAGRRVSMYFKANPHEISLFCDSETTAHLTLADIRKITGGLLDFSLP
;
A
#
# COMPACT_ATOMS: atom_id res chain seq x y z
N MET A 1 -7.79 27.55 66.10
CA MET A 1 -8.95 26.88 66.72
C MET A 1 -10.14 27.12 65.80
N LEU A 2 -10.61 26.09 65.06
CA LEU A 2 -11.76 26.11 64.12
C LEU A 2 -11.73 27.26 63.06
N LEU A 3 -11.37 27.10 61.78
CA LEU A 3 -11.45 25.99 60.82
C LEU A 3 -12.82 25.31 60.73
N ARG A 4 -13.69 25.77 59.80
CA ARG A 4 -14.50 24.93 58.88
C ARG A 4 -15.46 25.72 57.97
N ILE A 5 -15.43 25.36 56.67
CA ILE A 5 -16.51 25.37 55.66
C ILE A 5 -17.15 26.73 55.31
N TRP A 6 -17.00 27.16 54.04
CA TRP A 6 -18.04 27.68 53.11
C TRP A 6 -17.36 28.43 51.92
N THR A 7 -17.02 27.72 50.84
CA THR A 7 -16.57 28.33 49.56
C THR A 7 -16.61 27.32 48.39
N SER A 8 -17.79 26.75 48.08
CA SER A 8 -17.94 25.87 46.90
C SER A 8 -19.41 25.69 46.47
N THR A 9 -20.12 26.78 46.16
CA THR A 9 -21.54 26.72 45.75
C THR A 9 -21.98 27.82 44.76
N PHE A 10 -21.06 28.33 43.92
CA PHE A 10 -21.38 29.32 42.88
C PHE A 10 -20.55 29.12 41.60
N LEU A 11 -20.66 27.97 40.92
CA LEU A 11 -20.27 27.86 39.49
C LEU A 11 -20.87 26.65 38.72
N THR A 12 -22.14 26.28 38.97
CA THR A 12 -22.80 25.15 38.27
C THR A 12 -24.16 25.46 37.65
N LEU A 13 -24.59 26.73 37.61
CA LEU A 13 -25.86 27.18 37.01
C LEU A 13 -25.65 28.29 35.96
N SER A 14 -24.94 28.02 34.86
CA SER A 14 -24.87 28.92 33.69
C SER A 14 -24.55 28.23 32.34
N LEU A 15 -24.48 26.90 32.27
CA LEU A 15 -24.09 26.16 31.05
C LEU A 15 -25.17 25.22 30.50
N LEU A 16 -26.41 25.32 30.99
CA LEU A 16 -27.51 24.41 30.61
C LEU A 16 -28.66 25.06 29.81
N GLN A 17 -28.48 26.29 29.29
CA GLN A 17 -29.55 27.05 28.61
C GLN A 17 -29.12 27.76 27.31
N LEU A 18 -28.12 27.24 26.59
CA LEU A 18 -27.66 27.79 25.30
C LEU A 18 -27.44 26.74 24.20
N SER A 19 -28.01 25.54 24.35
CA SER A 19 -27.89 24.43 23.39
C SER A 19 -29.16 24.17 22.56
N GLN A 20 -30.17 25.04 22.63
CA GLN A 20 -31.40 24.93 21.84
C GLN A 20 -31.82 26.27 21.22
N THR A 21 -31.11 26.75 20.18
CA THR A 21 -31.65 27.76 19.21
C THR A 21 -30.80 28.00 17.94
N VAL A 22 -29.98 27.04 17.46
CA VAL A 22 -29.42 27.12 16.08
C VAL A 22 -29.59 25.78 15.35
N ALA A 23 -30.85 25.43 15.09
CA ALA A 23 -31.24 24.26 14.30
C ALA A 23 -32.24 24.65 13.19
N ALA A 24 -31.92 25.68 12.40
CA ALA A 24 -32.62 26.03 11.18
C ALA A 24 -31.69 26.79 10.20
N HIS A 25 -31.80 26.47 8.90
CA HIS A 25 -31.16 27.16 7.77
C HIS A 25 -29.65 26.97 7.51
N ALA A 26 -29.24 25.73 7.25
CA ALA A 26 -28.37 25.40 6.12
C ALA A 26 -28.42 23.89 5.82
N ARG A 27 -29.38 23.43 5.01
CA ARG A 27 -29.28 22.10 4.39
C ARG A 27 -28.28 22.22 3.23
N PRO A 28 -27.21 21.41 3.14
CA PRO A 28 -26.47 21.29 1.89
C PRO A 28 -27.42 20.65 0.88
N HIS A 29 -27.82 21.42 -0.14
CA HIS A 29 -28.50 20.84 -1.29
C HIS A 29 -27.55 19.85 -1.96
N SER A 30 -27.99 18.61 -2.13
CA SER A 30 -27.25 17.58 -2.86
C SER A 30 -27.23 17.92 -4.35
N ILE A 31 -26.26 18.72 -4.77
CA ILE A 31 -26.00 19.00 -6.19
C ILE A 31 -25.33 17.75 -6.79
N GLY A 32 -26.00 17.09 -7.73
CA GLY A 32 -25.41 16.01 -8.53
C GLY A 32 -24.20 16.50 -9.33
N PRO A 33 -23.28 15.61 -9.74
CA PRO A 33 -21.93 15.97 -10.21
C PRO A 33 -21.94 17.15 -11.20
N GLY A 34 -21.13 18.16 -10.92
CA GLY A 34 -20.94 19.31 -11.78
C GLY A 34 -20.15 18.97 -13.05
N PRO A 35 -20.13 19.89 -14.05
CA PRO A 35 -19.20 19.81 -15.16
C PRO A 35 -17.78 19.76 -14.60
N LYS A 36 -16.99 18.80 -15.08
CA LYS A 36 -15.63 18.60 -14.57
C LYS A 36 -14.71 19.68 -15.14
N VAL A 37 -14.18 20.53 -14.26
CA VAL A 37 -13.05 21.43 -14.60
C VAL A 37 -11.89 20.57 -15.13
N PRO A 38 -11.34 20.83 -16.32
CA PRO A 38 -10.21 20.06 -16.87
C PRO A 38 -8.94 20.27 -16.05
N GLY A 39 -8.09 19.24 -15.89
CA GLY A 39 -6.93 19.30 -14.98
C GLY A 39 -5.98 20.48 -15.17
N LYS A 40 -5.76 20.95 -16.41
CA LYS A 40 -4.97 22.17 -16.68
C LYS A 40 -5.61 23.44 -16.10
N ILE A 41 -6.93 23.51 -16.12
CA ILE A 41 -7.71 24.62 -15.58
C ILE A 41 -7.83 24.50 -14.06
N GLN A 42 -7.96 23.28 -13.53
CA GLN A 42 -7.88 23.04 -12.10
C GLN A 42 -6.56 23.57 -11.53
N SER A 43 -5.44 23.37 -12.25
CA SER A 43 -4.14 23.95 -11.87
C SER A 43 -4.13 25.47 -11.90
N ALA A 44 -4.71 26.11 -12.93
CA ALA A 44 -4.76 27.58 -13.04
C ALA A 44 -5.72 28.25 -12.02
N LEU A 45 -6.76 27.53 -11.58
CA LEU A 45 -7.71 27.97 -10.56
C LEU A 45 -7.30 27.55 -9.13
N PHE A 46 -6.28 26.70 -8.98
CA PHE A 46 -5.86 26.15 -7.68
C PHE A 46 -5.45 27.25 -6.70
N ASP A 47 -4.61 28.19 -7.14
CA ASP A 47 -4.16 29.32 -6.32
C ASP A 47 -5.29 30.32 -6.04
N CYS A 48 -6.33 30.35 -6.87
CA CYS A 48 -7.55 31.13 -6.60
C CYS A 48 -8.39 30.49 -5.48
N ALA A 49 -8.44 29.15 -5.41
CA ALA A 49 -9.23 28.42 -4.42
C ALA A 49 -8.73 28.59 -2.98
N PHE A 50 -7.50 29.09 -2.78
CA PHE A 50 -6.99 29.47 -1.46
C PHE A 50 -7.84 30.57 -0.79
N CYS A 51 -8.28 31.58 -1.56
CA CYS A 51 -9.17 32.65 -1.08
C CYS A 51 -10.64 32.43 -1.47
N HIS A 52 -10.91 31.78 -2.60
CA HIS A 52 -12.25 31.57 -3.14
C HIS A 52 -12.74 30.14 -2.89
N ARG A 53 -12.95 29.82 -1.62
CA ARG A 53 -13.54 28.55 -1.15
C ARG A 53 -14.93 28.76 -0.56
N ALA A 54 -15.71 27.67 -0.49
CA ALA A 54 -17.08 27.68 0.01
C ALA A 54 -17.19 28.34 1.40
N GLY A 55 -18.00 29.40 1.52
CA GLY A 55 -18.27 30.11 2.76
C GLY A 55 -17.31 31.27 3.10
N GLU A 56 -16.23 31.49 2.36
CA GLU A 56 -15.21 32.50 2.72
C GLU A 56 -15.04 33.65 1.71
N ALA A 57 -15.65 33.54 0.52
CA ALA A 57 -15.64 34.60 -0.50
C ALA A 57 -17.05 35.01 -0.95
N PRO A 58 -17.26 36.24 -1.48
CA PRO A 58 -18.59 36.76 -1.84
C PRO A 58 -19.39 35.96 -2.88
N PHE A 59 -18.76 35.01 -3.57
CA PHE A 59 -19.39 34.12 -4.56
C PHE A 59 -19.06 32.63 -4.35
N GLY A 60 -18.57 32.26 -3.15
CA GLY A 60 -18.27 30.87 -2.81
C GLY A 60 -17.03 30.28 -3.50
N ASP A 61 -17.13 29.00 -3.86
CA ASP A 61 -16.04 28.18 -4.36
C ASP A 61 -15.77 28.41 -5.85
N ILE A 62 -14.53 28.80 -6.21
CA ILE A 62 -14.10 28.98 -7.61
C ILE A 62 -14.09 27.68 -8.41
N MET A 63 -14.17 26.52 -7.74
CA MET A 63 -14.23 25.20 -8.38
C MET A 63 -15.67 24.74 -8.67
N ASP A 64 -16.70 25.39 -8.11
CA ASP A 64 -18.11 25.08 -8.41
C ASP A 64 -18.57 25.82 -9.68
N VAL A 65 -18.24 25.23 -10.84
CA VAL A 65 -18.61 25.75 -12.17
C VAL A 65 -20.12 25.96 -12.31
N LYS A 66 -20.96 25.10 -11.71
CA LYS A 66 -22.43 25.26 -11.77
C LYS A 66 -22.87 26.52 -11.05
N HIS A 67 -22.31 26.77 -9.86
CA HIS A 67 -22.58 28.01 -9.13
C HIS A 67 -22.06 29.24 -9.88
N LEU A 68 -20.82 29.20 -10.40
CA LEU A 68 -20.24 30.32 -11.14
C LEU A 68 -21.00 30.67 -12.43
N ILE A 69 -21.58 29.69 -13.13
CA ILE A 69 -22.45 29.92 -14.29
C ILE A 69 -23.79 30.52 -13.83
N LYS A 70 -24.41 29.95 -12.78
CA LYS A 70 -25.69 30.42 -12.24
C LYS A 70 -25.64 31.88 -11.78
N GLU A 71 -24.54 32.31 -11.16
CA GLU A 71 -24.35 33.70 -10.70
C GLU A 71 -23.76 34.63 -11.80
N GLY A 72 -23.65 34.16 -13.06
CA GLY A 72 -23.17 34.97 -14.19
C GLY A 72 -21.68 35.33 -14.15
N ILE A 73 -20.91 34.69 -13.28
CA ILE A 73 -19.46 34.93 -13.12
C ILE A 73 -18.69 34.31 -14.29
N ILE A 74 -19.15 33.15 -14.74
CA ILE A 74 -18.80 32.53 -16.02
C ILE A 74 -20.02 32.62 -16.93
N VAL A 75 -19.85 33.16 -18.14
CA VAL A 75 -20.82 33.10 -19.23
C VAL A 75 -20.29 32.08 -20.25
N PRO A 76 -20.86 30.87 -20.33
CA PRO A 76 -20.35 29.82 -21.21
C PRO A 76 -20.26 30.25 -22.68
N GLY A 77 -19.18 29.85 -23.35
CA GLY A 77 -18.88 30.25 -24.72
C GLY A 77 -18.49 31.72 -24.91
N ARG A 78 -18.45 32.55 -23.85
CA ARG A 78 -18.26 34.01 -23.97
C ARG A 78 -17.27 34.58 -22.94
N PRO A 79 -15.95 34.31 -23.07
CA PRO A 79 -14.93 34.77 -22.11
C PRO A 79 -14.99 36.28 -21.83
N ASN A 80 -15.16 37.09 -22.87
CA ASN A 80 -15.23 38.56 -22.76
C ASN A 80 -16.54 39.08 -22.13
N GLN A 81 -17.51 38.20 -21.81
CA GLN A 81 -18.71 38.55 -21.05
C GLN A 81 -18.59 38.10 -19.57
N SER A 82 -17.89 37.01 -19.29
CA SER A 82 -17.59 36.47 -17.95
C SER A 82 -16.90 37.48 -17.01
N SER A 83 -17.46 37.68 -15.82
CA SER A 83 -16.86 38.49 -14.74
C SER A 83 -15.49 37.96 -14.31
N LEU A 84 -15.32 36.63 -14.28
CA LEU A 84 -14.06 35.96 -13.95
C LEU A 84 -12.91 36.44 -14.85
N TYR A 85 -13.06 36.27 -16.17
CA TYR A 85 -12.01 36.60 -17.13
C TYR A 85 -11.75 38.12 -17.21
N LYS A 86 -12.80 38.95 -17.12
CA LYS A 86 -12.68 40.42 -17.05
C LYS A 86 -11.83 40.92 -15.87
N ARG A 87 -11.86 40.21 -14.72
CA ARG A 87 -11.08 40.57 -13.53
C ARG A 87 -9.62 40.13 -13.62
N ILE A 88 -9.35 39.04 -14.32
CA ILE A 88 -7.98 38.61 -14.64
C ILE A 88 -7.31 39.64 -15.56
N GLN A 89 -8.00 40.04 -16.63
CA GLN A 89 -7.51 41.00 -17.64
C GLN A 89 -7.42 42.47 -17.17
N LYS A 90 -7.65 42.78 -15.88
CA LYS A 90 -7.48 44.15 -15.38
C LYS A 90 -5.98 44.53 -15.27
N PRO A 91 -5.63 45.81 -15.43
CA PRO A 91 -4.25 46.27 -15.28
C PRO A 91 -3.79 46.17 -13.81
N LYS A 92 -2.49 45.93 -13.60
CA LYS A 92 -1.89 45.86 -12.27
C LYS A 92 -2.14 47.17 -11.49
N GLY A 93 -2.74 47.05 -10.30
CA GLY A 93 -3.13 48.17 -9.45
C GLY A 93 -4.63 48.50 -9.45
N ASP A 94 -5.42 47.97 -10.39
CA ASP A 94 -6.89 48.08 -10.35
C ASP A 94 -7.44 47.31 -9.12
N PRO A 95 -8.27 47.91 -8.26
CA PRO A 95 -8.77 47.28 -7.04
C PRO A 95 -9.73 46.09 -7.29
N GLN A 96 -10.20 45.91 -8.53
CA GLN A 96 -11.04 44.78 -8.93
C GLN A 96 -10.26 43.65 -9.63
N ARG A 97 -8.95 43.82 -9.84
CA ARG A 97 -8.09 42.81 -10.47
C ARG A 97 -7.96 41.57 -9.59
N MET A 98 -8.01 40.39 -10.22
CA MET A 98 -7.77 39.10 -9.58
C MET A 98 -6.64 38.34 -10.29
N PRO A 99 -5.66 37.76 -9.56
CA PRO A 99 -5.45 37.90 -8.12
C PRO A 99 -5.09 39.35 -7.72
N PRO A 100 -5.43 39.79 -6.49
CA PRO A 100 -5.07 41.12 -6.02
C PRO A 100 -3.56 41.22 -5.83
N GLY A 101 -2.90 42.24 -6.39
CA GLY A 101 -1.43 42.37 -6.35
C GLY A 101 -0.79 42.54 -4.95
N LYS A 102 -1.59 42.47 -3.87
CA LYS A 102 -1.15 42.49 -2.47
C LYS A 102 -1.43 41.18 -1.72
N SER A 103 -2.01 40.16 -2.35
CA SER A 103 -2.42 38.92 -1.66
C SER A 103 -1.27 37.92 -1.39
N GLY A 104 -0.08 38.17 -1.96
CA GLY A 104 1.03 37.20 -1.93
C GLY A 104 0.89 36.03 -2.91
N VAL A 105 -0.25 35.92 -3.61
CA VAL A 105 -0.46 34.99 -4.72
C VAL A 105 0.23 35.57 -5.97
N ALA A 106 0.92 34.71 -6.73
CA ALA A 106 1.57 35.11 -7.98
C ALA A 106 0.55 35.55 -9.04
N ASP A 107 0.97 36.41 -9.96
CA ASP A 107 0.18 36.69 -11.17
C ASP A 107 0.04 35.42 -12.02
N LEU A 108 -1.13 35.25 -12.67
CA LEU A 108 -1.28 34.23 -13.70
C LEU A 108 -0.28 34.48 -14.84
N LYS A 109 0.27 33.40 -15.38
CA LYS A 109 1.08 33.45 -16.59
C LYS A 109 0.17 33.61 -17.83
N PRO A 110 0.66 34.19 -18.94
CA PRO A 110 -0.14 34.35 -20.16
C PRO A 110 -0.78 33.04 -20.66
N GLU A 111 -0.11 31.90 -20.47
CA GLU A 111 -0.61 30.57 -20.85
C GLU A 111 -1.76 30.09 -19.95
N GLU A 112 -1.81 30.53 -18.69
CA GLU A 112 -2.86 30.21 -17.72
C GLU A 112 -4.09 31.10 -17.95
N GLU A 113 -3.89 32.39 -18.26
CA GLU A 113 -4.96 33.29 -18.69
C GLU A 113 -5.63 32.80 -20.00
N GLU A 114 -4.81 32.41 -20.98
CA GLU A 114 -5.27 31.86 -22.26
C GLU A 114 -5.97 30.51 -22.08
N ALA A 115 -5.49 29.64 -21.18
CA ALA A 115 -6.17 28.40 -20.85
C ALA A 115 -7.56 28.65 -20.25
N ILE A 116 -7.71 29.62 -19.34
CA ILE A 116 -9.01 30.01 -18.77
C ILE A 116 -9.93 30.60 -19.86
N ARG A 117 -9.39 31.43 -20.77
CA ARG A 117 -10.12 31.99 -21.91
C ARG A 117 -10.68 30.88 -22.81
N SER A 118 -9.81 30.01 -23.30
CA SER A 118 -10.14 28.86 -24.16
C SER A 118 -11.09 27.88 -23.47
N TRP A 119 -10.95 27.67 -22.16
CA TRP A 119 -11.86 26.83 -21.39
C TRP A 119 -13.29 27.38 -21.38
N ILE A 120 -13.48 28.65 -21.03
CA ILE A 120 -14.81 29.29 -21.03
C ILE A 120 -15.42 29.27 -22.45
N GLU A 121 -14.63 29.52 -23.49
CA GLU A 121 -15.06 29.46 -24.90
C GLU A 121 -15.54 28.05 -25.31
N SER A 122 -14.85 27.01 -24.83
CA SER A 122 -15.18 25.61 -25.14
C SER A 122 -16.41 25.05 -24.43
N MET A 123 -17.03 25.78 -23.49
CA MET A 123 -18.21 25.33 -22.75
C MET A 123 -19.50 25.37 -23.58
N ASP A 124 -20.40 24.41 -23.37
CA ASP A 124 -21.84 24.51 -23.62
C ASP A 124 -22.57 25.26 -22.49
N GLU A 125 -23.88 25.49 -22.64
CA GLU A 125 -24.69 26.28 -21.70
C GLU A 125 -24.77 25.70 -20.28
N ASP A 126 -24.56 24.39 -20.13
CA ASP A 126 -24.48 23.69 -18.84
C ASP A 126 -23.05 23.67 -18.25
N GLY A 127 -22.05 24.14 -18.99
CA GLY A 127 -20.64 24.22 -18.58
C GLY A 127 -19.76 23.03 -18.99
N ASN A 128 -20.25 22.10 -19.82
CA ASN A 128 -19.47 20.95 -20.30
C ASN A 128 -18.66 21.29 -21.57
N LEU A 129 -17.58 20.55 -21.82
CA LEU A 129 -16.71 20.81 -22.98
C LEU A 129 -17.32 20.28 -24.30
N LYS A 130 -17.34 21.15 -25.31
CA LYS A 130 -17.65 20.79 -26.71
C LYS A 130 -16.54 19.91 -27.30
N SER A 131 -16.89 18.78 -27.92
CA SER A 131 -15.92 17.85 -28.52
C SER A 131 -15.40 18.33 -29.89
N PRO A 132 -14.11 18.16 -30.21
CA PRO A 132 -13.54 18.52 -31.52
C PRO A 132 -13.76 17.44 -32.59
N ALA A 133 -13.95 17.86 -33.84
CA ALA A 133 -14.15 16.96 -34.99
C ALA A 133 -12.82 16.34 -35.51
N ALA A 134 -12.87 15.09 -35.96
CA ALA A 134 -11.71 14.30 -36.36
C ALA A 134 -11.34 14.44 -37.86
N LYS A 135 -10.06 14.18 -38.20
CA LYS A 135 -9.56 14.02 -39.58
C LYS A 135 -9.25 12.54 -39.92
N PRO A 136 -9.28 12.12 -41.21
CA PRO A 136 -9.22 10.69 -41.59
C PRO A 136 -7.78 10.14 -41.74
N PRO A 137 -7.57 8.81 -41.60
CA PRO A 137 -6.26 8.16 -41.74
C PRO A 137 -5.99 7.53 -43.12
N LEU A 138 -4.72 7.21 -43.40
CA LEU A 138 -4.25 6.41 -44.55
C LEU A 138 -3.83 4.98 -44.09
N PRO A 139 -3.85 3.97 -45.00
CA PRO A 139 -3.84 2.55 -44.62
C PRO A 139 -2.45 1.89 -44.53
N ALA A 140 -2.39 0.73 -43.87
CA ALA A 140 -1.22 -0.14 -43.76
C ALA A 140 -1.53 -1.58 -44.24
N SER A 141 -0.49 -2.32 -44.64
CA SER A 141 -0.56 -3.70 -45.16
C SER A 141 -0.11 -4.77 -44.14
N LYS A 142 -0.72 -5.96 -44.23
CA LYS A 142 -0.45 -7.20 -43.43
C LYS A 142 0.25 -8.26 -44.34
N PRO A 143 0.62 -9.51 -43.93
CA PRO A 143 0.02 -10.41 -42.91
C PRO A 143 1.10 -11.04 -41.95
N GLU A 144 0.89 -12.06 -41.07
CA GLU A 144 -0.33 -12.74 -40.61
C GLU A 144 -0.37 -13.13 -39.09
N ALA A 145 -0.47 -14.43 -38.74
CA ALA A 145 -0.81 -15.00 -37.42
C ALA A 145 -0.47 -16.54 -37.35
N PRO A 146 -0.79 -17.35 -36.30
CA PRO A 146 -2.02 -17.42 -35.46
C PRO A 146 -1.80 -17.17 -33.95
N ALA A 147 -2.81 -17.04 -33.06
CA ALA A 147 -4.26 -17.27 -33.18
C ALA A 147 -5.08 -16.15 -32.49
N PRO A 148 -6.21 -15.64 -33.03
CA PRO A 148 -6.61 -14.25 -32.73
C PRO A 148 -8.00 -13.96 -32.12
N GLU A 149 -9.00 -14.86 -32.10
CA GLU A 149 -10.41 -14.40 -31.95
C GLU A 149 -10.77 -13.72 -30.62
N ALA A 150 -10.43 -14.31 -29.46
CA ALA A 150 -10.74 -13.72 -28.16
C ALA A 150 -9.92 -12.43 -27.89
N GLN A 151 -8.68 -12.40 -28.38
CA GLN A 151 -7.76 -11.28 -28.20
C GLN A 151 -8.13 -10.09 -29.11
N ALA A 152 -8.50 -10.35 -30.37
CA ALA A 152 -8.98 -9.34 -31.31
C ALA A 152 -10.30 -8.69 -30.88
N ALA A 153 -11.18 -9.43 -30.17
CA ALA A 153 -12.39 -8.87 -29.58
C ALA A 153 -12.07 -7.85 -28.46
N ALA A 154 -11.08 -8.14 -27.60
CA ALA A 154 -10.65 -7.23 -26.55
C ALA A 154 -9.84 -6.01 -27.06
N GLU A 155 -9.13 -6.16 -28.19
CA GLU A 155 -8.35 -5.07 -28.78
C GLU A 155 -9.20 -4.03 -29.52
N LYS A 156 -10.30 -4.45 -30.16
CA LYS A 156 -11.19 -3.61 -31.01
C LYS A 156 -12.13 -2.64 -30.27
N ILE A 157 -11.80 -2.21 -29.05
CA ILE A 157 -12.47 -1.05 -28.42
C ILE A 157 -11.95 0.25 -29.06
N THR A 158 -12.45 0.59 -30.25
CA THR A 158 -12.05 1.79 -31.01
C THR A 158 -13.13 2.86 -31.10
N SER A 159 -14.37 2.58 -30.68
CA SER A 159 -15.46 3.57 -30.65
C SER A 159 -15.89 3.91 -29.21
N PRO A 160 -16.33 5.15 -28.93
CA PRO A 160 -16.85 5.53 -27.61
C PRO A 160 -18.04 4.67 -27.16
N ALA A 161 -18.90 4.26 -28.09
CA ALA A 161 -20.05 3.40 -27.81
C ALA A 161 -19.63 1.99 -27.36
N ALA A 162 -18.59 1.41 -27.99
CA ALA A 162 -18.04 0.12 -27.55
C ALA A 162 -17.30 0.23 -26.22
N ALA A 163 -16.63 1.36 -25.95
CA ALA A 163 -15.93 1.60 -24.69
C ALA A 163 -16.88 1.70 -23.49
N SER A 164 -18.02 2.39 -23.67
CA SER A 164 -19.05 2.58 -22.65
C SER A 164 -20.03 1.41 -22.51
N ALA A 165 -19.93 0.36 -23.34
CA ALA A 165 -20.79 -0.80 -23.27
C ALA A 165 -20.64 -1.50 -21.90
N LEU A 166 -21.78 -1.76 -21.24
CA LEU A 166 -21.79 -2.46 -19.96
C LEU A 166 -21.41 -3.94 -20.14
N VAL A 167 -20.51 -4.41 -19.29
CA VAL A 167 -20.08 -5.81 -19.23
C VAL A 167 -20.61 -6.42 -17.94
N VAL A 168 -21.44 -7.46 -18.07
CA VAL A 168 -21.77 -8.34 -16.95
C VAL A 168 -20.68 -9.41 -16.89
N PRO A 169 -19.88 -9.50 -15.81
CA PRO A 169 -18.86 -10.54 -15.69
C PRO A 169 -19.46 -11.96 -15.77
N LEU A 170 -18.62 -12.96 -16.07
CA LEU A 170 -19.05 -14.35 -16.00
C LEU A 170 -19.48 -14.72 -14.57
N SER A 171 -20.41 -15.67 -14.44
CA SER A 171 -20.55 -16.38 -13.16
C SER A 171 -19.32 -17.23 -12.89
N GLU A 172 -19.12 -17.65 -11.65
CA GLU A 172 -17.98 -18.51 -11.27
C GLU A 172 -17.98 -19.82 -12.07
N ASP A 173 -19.14 -20.48 -12.21
CA ASP A 173 -19.37 -21.65 -13.06
C ASP A 173 -19.00 -21.42 -14.53
N GLN A 174 -19.33 -20.25 -15.08
CA GLN A 174 -18.99 -19.88 -16.45
C GLN A 174 -17.48 -19.63 -16.61
N ALA A 175 -16.84 -19.03 -15.60
CA ALA A 175 -15.39 -18.83 -15.58
C ALA A 175 -14.65 -20.18 -15.52
N TYR A 176 -15.02 -21.10 -14.62
CA TYR A 176 -14.41 -22.44 -14.60
C TYR A 176 -14.67 -23.23 -15.89
N SER A 177 -15.86 -23.12 -16.48
CA SER A 177 -16.16 -23.78 -17.76
C SER A 177 -15.26 -23.26 -18.89
N ALA A 178 -14.99 -21.94 -18.92
CA ALA A 178 -14.05 -21.34 -19.86
C ALA A 178 -12.61 -21.83 -19.62
N ILE A 179 -12.17 -21.87 -18.36
CA ILE A 179 -10.84 -22.35 -17.95
C ILE A 179 -10.64 -23.82 -18.34
N GLN A 180 -11.63 -24.69 -18.08
CA GLN A 180 -11.57 -26.10 -18.44
C GLN A 180 -11.47 -26.27 -19.96
N SER A 181 -12.34 -25.58 -20.72
CA SER A 181 -12.30 -25.58 -22.18
C SER A 181 -10.98 -25.05 -22.75
N ASP A 182 -10.31 -24.15 -22.06
CA ASP A 182 -9.01 -23.61 -22.47
C ASP A 182 -7.85 -24.58 -22.15
N LEU A 183 -7.81 -25.17 -20.95
CA LEU A 183 -6.85 -26.23 -20.59
C LEU A 183 -6.93 -27.44 -21.52
N ASP A 184 -8.12 -27.82 -21.96
CA ASP A 184 -8.32 -28.97 -22.85
C ASP A 184 -7.70 -28.75 -24.26
N LYS A 185 -7.43 -27.49 -24.64
CA LYS A 185 -6.73 -27.13 -25.88
C LYS A 185 -5.20 -27.10 -25.72
N LEU A 186 -4.67 -27.11 -24.50
CA LEU A 186 -3.24 -27.06 -24.22
C LEU A 186 -2.61 -28.45 -24.19
N ALA A 187 -1.35 -28.52 -24.64
CA ALA A 187 -0.52 -29.72 -24.52
C ALA A 187 -0.35 -30.11 -23.04
N PRO A 188 -0.43 -31.40 -22.65
CA PRO A 188 -0.36 -31.83 -21.25
C PRO A 188 0.83 -31.26 -20.46
N GLU A 189 2.00 -31.19 -21.09
CA GLU A 189 3.26 -30.68 -20.54
C GLU A 189 3.23 -29.19 -20.17
N ASP A 190 2.36 -28.39 -20.80
CA ASP A 190 2.21 -26.96 -20.51
C ASP A 190 1.22 -26.69 -19.38
N ARG A 191 0.27 -27.61 -19.12
CA ARG A 191 -0.81 -27.41 -18.15
C ARG A 191 -0.28 -27.20 -16.72
N GLN A 192 0.82 -27.88 -16.36
CA GLN A 192 1.49 -27.70 -15.05
C GLN A 192 2.02 -26.28 -14.81
N PHE A 193 2.36 -25.54 -15.87
CA PHE A 193 2.84 -24.14 -15.82
C PHE A 193 1.74 -23.12 -16.05
N THR A 194 0.53 -23.58 -16.39
CA THR A 194 -0.60 -22.72 -16.73
C THR A 194 -1.34 -22.30 -15.45
N ARG A 195 -1.62 -20.99 -15.31
CA ARG A 195 -2.42 -20.42 -14.22
C ARG A 195 -3.40 -19.39 -14.78
N TYR A 196 -4.44 -19.07 -14.01
CA TYR A 196 -5.51 -18.17 -14.45
C TYR A 196 -5.78 -17.06 -13.44
N PHE A 197 -6.06 -15.87 -13.96
CA PHE A 197 -6.58 -14.74 -13.20
C PHE A 197 -8.02 -14.41 -13.59
N THR A 198 -8.88 -14.11 -12.61
CA THR A 198 -10.30 -13.81 -12.83
C THR A 198 -10.70 -12.38 -12.44
N LEU A 199 -11.62 -11.81 -13.21
CA LEU A 199 -12.44 -10.64 -12.90
C LEU A 199 -13.94 -10.97 -12.90
N ALA A 200 -14.32 -12.25 -13.07
CA ALA A 200 -15.67 -12.78 -12.85
C ALA A 200 -16.24 -12.40 -11.46
N ASP A 201 -15.33 -12.17 -10.51
CA ASP A 201 -15.61 -11.87 -9.11
C ASP A 201 -15.73 -10.37 -8.84
N LEU A 202 -15.56 -9.50 -9.84
CA LEU A 202 -15.90 -8.08 -9.70
C LEU A 202 -17.43 -7.93 -9.65
N LYS A 203 -17.95 -7.65 -8.46
CA LYS A 203 -19.39 -7.36 -8.24
C LYS A 203 -19.68 -5.85 -8.28
N GLU A 204 -18.83 -5.07 -8.96
CA GLU A 204 -19.02 -3.64 -9.20
C GLU A 204 -20.25 -3.38 -10.08
N LYS A 205 -21.05 -2.36 -9.73
CA LYS A 205 -22.18 -1.91 -10.57
C LYS A 205 -21.62 -1.06 -11.72
N ASN A 206 -22.19 -1.19 -12.92
CA ASN A 206 -21.84 -0.41 -14.12
C ASN A 206 -20.40 -0.62 -14.65
N LEU A 207 -19.85 -1.83 -14.55
CA LEU A 207 -18.60 -2.18 -15.23
C LEU A 207 -18.74 -1.97 -16.75
N THR A 208 -17.80 -1.21 -17.33
CA THR A 208 -17.74 -0.98 -18.79
C THR A 208 -16.64 -1.82 -19.43
N ALA A 209 -16.71 -2.02 -20.75
CA ALA A 209 -15.63 -2.67 -21.50
C ALA A 209 -14.29 -1.92 -21.35
N ALA A 210 -14.32 -0.58 -21.26
CA ALA A 210 -13.14 0.22 -20.94
C ALA A 210 -12.59 -0.04 -19.53
N THR A 211 -13.46 -0.15 -18.51
CA THR A 211 -13.05 -0.48 -17.13
C THR A 211 -12.38 -1.86 -17.07
N ILE A 212 -12.98 -2.86 -17.72
CA ILE A 212 -12.44 -4.22 -17.78
C ILE A 212 -11.07 -4.24 -18.48
N ARG A 213 -10.92 -3.51 -19.59
CA ARG A 213 -9.63 -3.35 -20.29
C ARG A 213 -8.58 -2.66 -19.40
N ASP A 214 -8.93 -1.59 -18.69
CA ASP A 214 -8.03 -0.95 -17.74
C ASP A 214 -7.62 -1.90 -16.60
N ARG A 215 -8.52 -2.78 -16.10
CA ARG A 215 -8.17 -3.81 -15.10
C ARG A 215 -7.21 -4.86 -15.65
N ARG A 216 -7.46 -5.38 -16.86
CA ARG A 216 -6.55 -6.30 -17.58
C ARG A 216 -5.16 -5.70 -17.72
N ASP A 217 -5.11 -4.44 -18.12
CA ASP A 217 -3.88 -3.74 -18.41
C ASP A 217 -3.09 -3.50 -17.10
N GLY A 218 -3.77 -3.18 -16.00
CA GLY A 218 -3.19 -3.15 -14.65
C GLY A 218 -2.62 -4.50 -14.17
N LEU A 219 -3.37 -5.60 -14.38
CA LEU A 219 -2.88 -6.97 -14.12
C LEU A 219 -1.62 -7.29 -14.93
N SER A 220 -1.62 -6.97 -16.23
CA SER A 220 -0.49 -7.23 -17.12
C SER A 220 0.76 -6.43 -16.71
N ILE A 221 0.59 -5.14 -16.37
CA ILE A 221 1.68 -4.30 -15.84
C ILE A 221 2.25 -4.95 -14.58
N MET A 222 1.39 -5.34 -13.62
CA MET A 222 1.85 -5.92 -12.35
C MET A 222 2.65 -7.22 -12.55
N LEU A 223 2.18 -8.13 -13.41
CA LEU A 223 2.89 -9.37 -13.72
C LEU A 223 4.26 -9.14 -14.37
N ASN A 224 4.37 -8.15 -15.26
CA ASN A 224 5.65 -7.82 -15.91
C ASN A 224 6.61 -7.05 -14.99
N SER A 225 6.09 -6.23 -14.06
CA SER A 225 6.88 -5.57 -13.01
C SER A 225 7.34 -6.53 -11.90
N LEU A 226 6.92 -7.79 -11.94
CA LEU A 226 7.37 -8.88 -11.05
C LEU A 226 8.18 -9.95 -11.82
N SER A 227 8.74 -9.59 -12.99
CA SER A 227 9.45 -10.52 -13.86
C SER A 227 10.84 -10.05 -14.25
N TRP A 228 11.83 -10.92 -14.01
CA TRP A 228 13.20 -10.77 -14.50
C TRP A 228 13.42 -11.33 -15.92
N LYS A 229 12.35 -11.71 -16.64
CA LYS A 229 12.48 -12.11 -18.05
C LYS A 229 12.65 -10.86 -18.92
N PRO A 230 13.50 -10.90 -19.98
CA PRO A 230 13.71 -9.74 -20.86
C PRO A 230 12.57 -9.50 -21.86
N LYS A 231 11.64 -10.45 -22.01
CA LYS A 231 10.48 -10.35 -22.90
C LYS A 231 9.22 -10.11 -22.08
N ILE A 232 8.53 -9.01 -22.38
CA ILE A 232 7.17 -8.76 -21.89
C ILE A 232 6.23 -9.87 -22.34
N ALA A 233 5.41 -10.37 -21.43
CA ALA A 233 4.34 -11.32 -21.70
C ALA A 233 2.99 -10.69 -21.32
N VAL A 234 2.01 -10.77 -22.22
CA VAL A 234 0.65 -10.26 -21.98
C VAL A 234 -0.24 -11.44 -21.59
N PRO A 235 -1.04 -11.36 -20.52
CA PRO A 235 -2.02 -12.39 -20.18
C PRO A 235 -3.03 -12.62 -21.31
N GLU A 236 -3.27 -13.87 -21.64
CA GLU A 236 -4.10 -14.29 -22.78
C GLU A 236 -5.57 -14.33 -22.36
N VAL A 237 -6.44 -13.62 -23.10
CA VAL A 237 -7.88 -13.58 -22.79
C VAL A 237 -8.54 -14.88 -23.25
N VAL A 238 -9.18 -15.63 -22.35
CA VAL A 238 -9.77 -16.94 -22.68
C VAL A 238 -11.29 -16.92 -22.89
N ASP A 239 -11.97 -15.84 -22.47
CA ASP A 239 -13.41 -15.69 -22.62
C ASP A 239 -13.80 -14.44 -23.43
N ARG A 240 -14.97 -14.49 -24.07
CA ARG A 240 -15.48 -13.38 -24.92
C ARG A 240 -15.81 -12.09 -24.16
N ARG A 241 -15.94 -12.12 -22.81
CA ARG A 241 -16.23 -10.91 -22.01
C ARG A 241 -14.95 -10.25 -21.48
N GLY A 242 -13.78 -10.85 -21.68
CA GLY A 242 -12.51 -10.32 -21.18
C GLY A 242 -12.43 -10.35 -19.67
N THR A 243 -12.84 -11.44 -19.03
CA THR A 243 -12.91 -11.57 -17.56
C THR A 243 -12.09 -12.71 -16.98
N VAL A 244 -11.48 -13.55 -17.82
CA VAL A 244 -10.57 -14.62 -17.42
C VAL A 244 -9.31 -14.55 -18.28
N TYR A 245 -8.15 -14.64 -17.63
CA TYR A 245 -6.84 -14.46 -18.26
C TYR A 245 -5.91 -15.63 -17.94
N ARG A 246 -5.40 -16.30 -18.98
CA ARG A 246 -4.37 -17.32 -18.87
C ARG A 246 -2.98 -16.68 -18.77
N ILE A 247 -2.14 -17.23 -17.91
CA ILE A 247 -0.69 -17.02 -17.91
C ILE A 247 0.06 -18.36 -17.95
N ASP A 248 1.28 -18.30 -18.46
CA ASP A 248 2.28 -19.37 -18.36
C ASP A 248 3.40 -18.85 -17.46
N LEU A 249 3.62 -19.49 -16.31
CA LEU A 249 4.58 -19.09 -15.29
C LEU A 249 6.01 -18.93 -15.87
N ARG A 250 6.37 -19.76 -16.85
CA ARG A 250 7.71 -19.74 -17.50
C ARG A 250 7.94 -18.44 -18.26
N LYS A 251 6.90 -17.82 -18.82
CA LYS A 251 6.96 -16.52 -19.53
C LYS A 251 7.33 -15.37 -18.58
N TYR A 252 7.00 -15.49 -17.29
CA TYR A 252 7.34 -14.50 -16.25
C TYR A 252 8.58 -14.92 -15.42
N GLY A 253 9.10 -16.13 -15.62
CA GLY A 253 10.22 -16.66 -14.83
C GLY A 253 9.82 -17.10 -13.43
N TRP A 254 8.54 -17.36 -13.20
CA TRP A 254 8.03 -17.89 -11.95
C TRP A 254 8.07 -19.42 -11.97
N THR A 255 8.28 -20.02 -10.79
CA THR A 255 8.17 -21.46 -10.60
C THR A 255 6.79 -21.82 -10.04
N PRO A 256 6.37 -23.09 -10.08
CA PRO A 256 5.15 -23.55 -9.40
C PRO A 256 5.15 -23.22 -7.90
N GLU A 257 6.30 -23.33 -7.23
CA GLU A 257 6.44 -23.05 -5.79
C GLU A 257 6.18 -21.57 -5.48
N LYS A 258 6.70 -20.65 -6.30
CA LYS A 258 6.40 -19.21 -6.17
C LYS A 258 4.92 -18.89 -6.34
N TRP A 259 4.20 -19.65 -7.17
CA TRP A 259 2.75 -19.56 -7.26
C TRP A 259 2.06 -20.09 -5.99
N GLU A 260 2.49 -21.21 -5.43
CA GLU A 260 1.94 -21.70 -4.16
C GLU A 260 2.21 -20.74 -3.00
N ASP A 261 3.37 -20.08 -2.97
CA ASP A 261 3.71 -19.04 -1.98
C ASP A 261 2.81 -17.81 -2.09
N LEU A 262 2.54 -17.32 -3.31
CA LEU A 262 1.50 -16.30 -3.54
C LEU A 262 0.15 -16.78 -3.00
N GLN A 263 -0.24 -18.01 -3.34
CA GLN A 263 -1.52 -18.55 -2.94
C GLN A 263 -1.63 -18.72 -1.42
N LYS A 264 -0.56 -18.93 -0.64
CA LYS A 264 -0.62 -18.93 0.85
C LYS A 264 -1.31 -17.67 1.41
N GLN A 265 -1.18 -16.54 0.71
CA GLN A 265 -1.80 -15.27 1.11
C GLN A 265 -3.26 -15.11 0.64
N ASN A 266 -3.73 -15.92 -0.32
CA ASN A 266 -5.05 -15.79 -0.93
C ASN A 266 -6.19 -16.15 0.07
N PRO A 267 -7.06 -15.21 0.47
CA PRO A 267 -8.16 -15.50 1.38
C PRO A 267 -9.31 -16.23 0.66
N PHE A 268 -9.42 -16.12 -0.66
CA PHE A 268 -10.54 -16.62 -1.46
C PHE A 268 -10.46 -18.11 -1.81
N LYS A 269 -9.40 -18.82 -1.40
CA LYS A 269 -9.25 -20.27 -1.65
C LYS A 269 -10.48 -21.10 -1.30
N ALA A 270 -11.10 -20.80 -0.15
CA ALA A 270 -12.26 -21.53 0.36
C ALA A 270 -13.52 -21.39 -0.52
N SER A 271 -13.60 -20.44 -1.45
CA SER A 271 -14.67 -20.42 -2.46
C SER A 271 -14.42 -21.42 -3.58
N LEU A 272 -13.14 -21.60 -3.97
CA LEU A 272 -12.73 -22.58 -4.98
C LEU A 272 -13.11 -24.00 -4.54
N ASP A 273 -12.97 -24.28 -3.24
CA ASP A 273 -13.17 -25.60 -2.62
C ASP A 273 -14.66 -26.07 -2.59
N GLN A 274 -15.61 -25.23 -3.01
CA GLN A 274 -17.06 -25.54 -2.96
C GLN A 274 -17.63 -26.22 -4.23
N LYS A 275 -16.79 -26.66 -5.18
CA LYS A 275 -17.22 -27.41 -6.38
C LYS A 275 -16.32 -28.62 -6.68
N PRO A 276 -16.58 -29.80 -6.09
CA PRO A 276 -15.63 -30.93 -6.12
C PRO A 276 -15.19 -31.37 -7.52
N ALA A 277 -16.14 -31.66 -8.43
CA ALA A 277 -15.82 -32.30 -9.71
C ALA A 277 -15.03 -31.38 -10.67
N THR A 278 -15.45 -30.12 -10.81
CA THR A 278 -14.79 -29.16 -11.72
C THR A 278 -13.43 -28.74 -11.17
N GLN A 279 -13.33 -28.46 -9.87
CA GLN A 279 -12.06 -28.06 -9.26
C GLN A 279 -11.05 -29.21 -9.31
N GLN A 280 -11.42 -30.44 -8.94
CA GLN A 280 -10.56 -31.61 -9.02
C GLN A 280 -10.01 -31.81 -10.45
N ALA A 281 -10.86 -31.74 -11.47
CA ALA A 281 -10.44 -31.87 -12.86
C ALA A 281 -9.48 -30.76 -13.34
N LEU A 282 -9.52 -29.57 -12.73
CA LEU A 282 -8.52 -28.53 -12.94
C LEU A 282 -7.22 -28.86 -12.20
N GLN A 283 -7.30 -29.21 -10.91
CA GLN A 283 -6.15 -29.53 -10.05
C GLN A 283 -5.30 -30.68 -10.64
N GLU A 284 -5.95 -31.76 -11.09
CA GLU A 284 -5.29 -32.90 -11.74
C GLU A 284 -4.57 -32.50 -13.04
N LYS A 285 -5.15 -31.59 -13.82
CA LYS A 285 -4.54 -31.10 -15.07
C LYS A 285 -3.38 -30.12 -14.82
N THR A 286 -3.45 -29.30 -13.78
CA THR A 286 -2.46 -28.23 -13.51
C THR A 286 -1.42 -28.56 -12.44
N GLY A 287 -1.56 -29.67 -11.72
CA GLY A 287 -0.65 -30.07 -10.64
C GLY A 287 -0.62 -29.12 -9.43
N THR A 288 -1.72 -28.39 -9.18
CA THR A 288 -1.85 -27.42 -8.07
C THR A 288 -3.27 -27.45 -7.52
N LEU A 289 -3.43 -27.24 -6.21
CA LEU A 289 -4.75 -27.14 -5.57
C LEU A 289 -5.51 -25.88 -6.01
N HIS A 290 -4.81 -24.83 -6.42
CA HIS A 290 -5.39 -23.52 -6.70
C HIS A 290 -4.82 -22.93 -8.00
N PRO A 291 -5.27 -23.41 -9.19
CA PRO A 291 -4.82 -22.89 -10.49
C PRO A 291 -5.35 -21.49 -10.82
N THR A 292 -6.24 -20.95 -9.99
CA THR A 292 -6.95 -19.67 -10.20
C THR A 292 -6.67 -18.67 -9.08
N ALA A 293 -6.64 -17.39 -9.41
CA ALA A 293 -6.59 -16.28 -8.45
C ALA A 293 -7.46 -15.11 -8.94
N ARG A 294 -8.03 -14.32 -8.03
CA ARG A 294 -8.71 -13.07 -8.42
C ARG A 294 -7.68 -12.01 -8.79
N ALA A 295 -7.89 -11.30 -9.89
CA ALA A 295 -6.96 -10.28 -10.38
C ALA A 295 -6.97 -9.00 -9.53
N ASP A 296 -8.10 -8.64 -8.89
CA ASP A 296 -8.20 -7.50 -7.98
C ASP A 296 -7.37 -7.74 -6.71
N TRP A 297 -7.58 -8.89 -6.06
CA TRP A 297 -6.74 -9.38 -4.96
C TRP A 297 -5.26 -9.44 -5.35
N PHE A 298 -4.94 -10.10 -6.46
CA PHE A 298 -3.55 -10.27 -6.87
C PHE A 298 -2.84 -8.93 -7.05
N VAL A 299 -3.44 -7.97 -7.76
CA VAL A 299 -2.80 -6.66 -7.97
C VAL A 299 -2.71 -5.88 -6.65
N ALA A 300 -3.69 -5.97 -5.75
CA ALA A 300 -3.62 -5.35 -4.43
C ALA A 300 -2.49 -5.94 -3.55
N THR A 301 -2.42 -7.27 -3.45
CA THR A 301 -1.42 -7.95 -2.61
C THR A 301 -0.02 -7.92 -3.23
N ALA A 302 0.12 -8.20 -4.53
CA ALA A 302 1.41 -8.30 -5.21
C ALA A 302 2.04 -6.94 -5.57
N SER A 303 1.29 -5.83 -5.46
CA SER A 303 1.86 -4.48 -5.55
C SER A 303 2.39 -3.94 -4.22
N SER A 304 2.12 -4.61 -3.08
CA SER A 304 2.57 -4.16 -1.76
C SER A 304 3.51 -5.17 -1.10
N SER A 305 4.49 -4.66 -0.38
CA SER A 305 5.40 -5.49 0.42
C SER A 305 4.68 -6.05 1.66
N PRO A 306 5.04 -7.24 2.15
CA PRO A 306 6.19 -8.06 1.76
C PRO A 306 6.00 -8.91 0.49
N VAL A 307 4.78 -9.09 -0.02
CA VAL A 307 4.52 -10.03 -1.13
C VAL A 307 5.11 -9.55 -2.45
N TYR A 308 5.06 -8.23 -2.71
CA TYR A 308 5.76 -7.61 -3.84
C TYR A 308 7.25 -7.98 -3.89
N ASP A 309 7.96 -7.84 -2.77
CA ASP A 309 9.39 -8.13 -2.67
C ASP A 309 9.70 -9.63 -2.79
N LEU A 310 8.84 -10.49 -2.21
CA LEU A 310 8.92 -11.94 -2.35
C LEU A 310 8.80 -12.39 -3.82
N LEU A 311 7.81 -11.87 -4.55
CA LEU A 311 7.58 -12.26 -5.94
C LEU A 311 8.67 -11.75 -6.89
N LEU A 312 9.23 -10.58 -6.61
CA LEU A 312 10.32 -9.98 -7.36
C LEU A 312 11.72 -10.52 -6.98
N ASP A 313 11.82 -11.33 -5.93
CA ASP A 313 13.09 -11.73 -5.29
C ASP A 313 13.95 -10.50 -4.93
N ASN A 314 13.33 -9.46 -4.36
CA ASN A 314 13.99 -8.17 -4.11
C ASN A 314 14.96 -8.31 -2.91
N PRO A 315 16.28 -8.13 -3.09
CA PRO A 315 17.24 -8.42 -2.01
C PRO A 315 17.04 -7.58 -0.76
N ASP A 316 17.34 -8.16 0.40
CA ASP A 316 17.13 -7.51 1.72
C ASP A 316 18.09 -6.35 2.01
N THR A 317 19.01 -6.05 1.10
CA THR A 317 19.97 -4.95 1.22
C THR A 317 20.20 -4.24 -0.11
N ALA A 318 20.51 -2.94 -0.04
CA ALA A 318 20.96 -2.13 -1.16
C ALA A 318 22.12 -2.81 -1.91
N LYS A 319 23.14 -3.28 -1.19
CA LYS A 319 24.29 -3.98 -1.81
C LYS A 319 23.89 -5.28 -2.52
N GLY A 320 22.94 -6.04 -1.97
CA GLY A 320 22.38 -7.21 -2.64
C GLY A 320 21.66 -6.84 -3.95
N LEU A 321 20.90 -5.75 -3.95
CA LEU A 321 20.21 -5.24 -5.13
C LEU A 321 21.19 -4.66 -6.17
N GLU A 322 22.18 -3.87 -5.75
CA GLU A 322 23.28 -3.38 -6.60
C GLU A 322 23.97 -4.53 -7.35
N ASN A 323 24.35 -5.58 -6.62
CA ASN A 323 24.95 -6.78 -7.21
C ASN A 323 24.00 -7.46 -8.21
N LYS A 324 22.69 -7.53 -7.90
CA LYS A 324 21.66 -8.13 -8.77
C LYS A 324 21.44 -7.36 -10.07
N VAL A 325 21.60 -6.03 -10.06
CA VAL A 325 21.49 -5.18 -11.28
C VAL A 325 22.85 -4.88 -11.94
N GLY A 326 23.96 -5.37 -11.37
CA GLY A 326 25.30 -5.28 -11.93
C GLY A 326 25.96 -3.90 -11.79
N ILE A 327 25.73 -3.19 -10.67
CA ILE A 327 26.34 -1.88 -10.40
C ILE A 327 27.20 -1.88 -9.12
N ASN A 328 28.01 -0.83 -8.96
CA ASN A 328 28.69 -0.55 -7.69
C ASN A 328 28.60 0.95 -7.38
N VAL A 329 27.61 1.33 -6.55
CA VAL A 329 27.29 2.72 -6.24
C VAL A 329 28.52 3.51 -5.81
N GLN A 330 29.29 2.98 -4.86
CA GLN A 330 30.51 3.61 -4.34
C GLN A 330 31.54 3.88 -5.44
N LYS A 331 31.81 2.90 -6.31
CA LYS A 331 32.79 3.04 -7.39
C LYS A 331 32.31 4.06 -8.44
N ASN A 332 31.02 4.08 -8.76
CA ASN A 332 30.47 5.08 -9.67
C ASN A 332 30.62 6.51 -9.10
N ILE A 333 30.42 6.72 -7.80
CA ILE A 333 30.64 8.02 -7.15
C ILE A 333 32.12 8.41 -7.17
N GLU A 334 33.03 7.46 -6.93
CA GLU A 334 34.49 7.66 -6.99
C GLU A 334 34.99 8.00 -8.40
N ASN A 335 34.37 7.42 -9.42
CA ASN A 335 34.67 7.64 -10.84
C ASN A 335 33.95 8.88 -11.44
N GLU A 336 33.10 9.57 -10.67
CA GLU A 336 32.21 10.64 -11.16
C GLU A 336 31.19 10.17 -12.24
N GLU A 337 30.86 8.87 -12.26
CA GLU A 337 29.92 8.20 -13.17
C GLU A 337 28.47 8.21 -12.63
N VAL A 338 28.04 9.33 -12.03
CA VAL A 338 26.70 9.52 -11.46
C VAL A 338 26.10 10.87 -11.82
N SER A 339 24.78 10.98 -11.72
CA SER A 339 24.05 12.24 -11.93
C SER A 339 23.15 12.54 -10.74
N ARG A 340 23.36 13.69 -10.09
CA ARG A 340 22.66 14.11 -8.86
C ARG A 340 21.76 15.33 -9.08
N ALA A 341 20.70 15.43 -8.28
CA ALA A 341 19.97 16.67 -8.05
C ALA A 341 19.56 16.78 -6.57
N GLY A 342 19.77 17.94 -5.95
CA GLY A 342 19.43 18.19 -4.55
C GLY A 342 18.37 19.29 -4.40
N PHE A 343 17.38 19.07 -3.54
CA PHE A 343 16.26 20.00 -3.38
C PHE A 343 15.80 20.09 -1.92
N ARG A 344 15.17 21.23 -1.55
CA ARG A 344 14.77 21.56 -0.17
C ARG A 344 13.59 20.74 0.37
N LYS A 345 12.76 20.20 -0.51
CA LYS A 345 11.57 19.37 -0.23
C LYS A 345 11.16 18.63 -1.49
N SER A 346 10.30 17.62 -1.38
CA SER A 346 9.67 16.92 -2.51
C SER A 346 8.20 16.63 -2.23
N GLY A 347 7.49 16.04 -3.20
CA GLY A 347 6.10 15.58 -3.01
C GLY A 347 5.90 14.52 -1.92
N VAL A 348 6.96 13.89 -1.41
CA VAL A 348 6.91 12.89 -0.31
C VAL A 348 7.66 13.30 0.95
N SER A 349 8.62 14.23 0.92
CA SER A 349 9.36 14.67 2.12
C SER A 349 9.36 16.18 2.28
N ALA A 350 9.12 16.63 3.53
CA ALA A 350 9.22 18.03 3.93
C ALA A 350 10.67 18.50 4.15
N ASN A 351 11.63 17.57 4.19
CA ASN A 351 13.06 17.86 4.36
C ASN A 351 13.80 17.89 3.02
N ASN A 352 15.04 18.39 3.06
CA ASN A 352 15.94 18.28 1.92
C ASN A 352 16.19 16.82 1.53
N ARG A 353 16.37 16.57 0.23
CA ARG A 353 16.54 15.24 -0.36
C ARG A 353 17.43 15.36 -1.59
N VAL A 354 18.20 14.30 -1.87
CA VAL A 354 19.01 14.17 -3.09
C VAL A 354 18.52 12.95 -3.85
N ILE A 355 18.44 13.05 -5.18
CA ILE A 355 18.33 11.89 -6.07
C ILE A 355 19.67 11.68 -6.79
N GLU A 356 20.02 10.43 -7.03
CA GLU A 356 21.25 10.01 -7.70
C GLU A 356 20.95 8.92 -8.72
N ARG A 357 21.52 9.04 -9.91
CA ARG A 357 21.42 8.05 -10.99
C ARG A 357 22.74 7.31 -11.20
N HIS A 358 22.62 6.00 -11.38
CA HIS A 358 23.65 5.12 -11.93
C HIS A 358 23.17 4.50 -13.25
N GLY A 359 24.09 4.29 -14.18
CA GLY A 359 23.86 3.37 -15.30
C GLY A 359 23.79 1.93 -14.80
N SER A 360 22.84 1.15 -15.29
CA SER A 360 22.63 -0.26 -14.96
C SER A 360 22.63 -1.11 -16.22
N SER A 361 22.98 -2.40 -16.07
CA SER A 361 22.93 -3.40 -17.16
C SER A 361 21.55 -3.48 -17.86
N HIS A 362 20.47 -3.09 -17.17
CA HIS A 362 19.10 -3.12 -17.69
C HIS A 362 18.51 -1.72 -17.95
N GLY A 363 19.30 -0.64 -17.84
CA GLY A 363 18.85 0.74 -18.01
C GLY A 363 19.41 1.67 -16.95
N ALA A 364 18.59 2.05 -15.98
CA ALA A 364 18.96 2.93 -14.88
C ALA A 364 18.71 2.29 -13.52
N TYR A 365 19.46 2.79 -12.54
CA TYR A 365 19.22 2.60 -11.11
C TYR A 365 19.26 3.99 -10.47
N TRP A 366 18.15 4.39 -9.87
CA TRP A 366 17.99 5.66 -9.18
C TRP A 366 17.86 5.41 -7.68
N LEU A 367 18.60 6.17 -6.89
CA LEU A 367 18.60 6.15 -5.44
C LEU A 367 18.19 7.53 -4.93
N SER A 368 17.42 7.59 -3.84
CA SER A 368 17.29 8.82 -3.05
C SER A 368 18.04 8.74 -1.73
N TYR A 369 18.45 9.92 -1.26
CA TYR A 369 18.98 10.15 0.07
C TYR A 369 17.96 11.00 0.81
N ASP A 370 17.29 10.40 1.79
CA ASP A 370 16.20 11.03 2.54
C ASP A 370 16.67 11.35 3.96
N PHE A 371 16.30 12.50 4.50
CA PHE A 371 16.85 13.04 5.75
C PHE A 371 15.77 13.31 6.80
N GLN A 372 16.15 13.21 8.09
CA GLN A 372 15.22 13.40 9.22
C GLN A 372 14.99 14.88 9.52
N ASN A 373 15.94 15.74 9.15
CA ASN A 373 15.81 17.19 9.20
C ASN A 373 16.61 17.82 8.04
N SER A 374 16.65 19.16 7.99
CA SER A 374 17.42 19.93 7.01
C SER A 374 18.46 20.83 7.70
N SER A 375 19.08 20.36 8.79
CA SER A 375 20.01 21.13 9.63
C SER A 375 21.26 20.33 10.03
N GLY A 376 22.29 21.04 10.51
CA GLY A 376 23.60 20.45 10.82
C GLY A 376 24.15 19.63 9.65
N ALA A 377 24.72 18.46 9.95
CA ALA A 377 25.28 17.54 8.95
C ALA A 377 24.25 16.94 7.97
N GLN A 378 22.93 17.08 8.19
CA GLN A 378 21.90 16.66 7.23
C GLN A 378 21.48 17.77 6.25
N ASN A 379 21.98 18.99 6.42
CA ASN A 379 21.73 20.11 5.51
C ASN A 379 22.62 19.98 4.26
N ILE A 380 22.08 19.42 3.18
CA ILE A 380 22.80 19.23 1.90
C ILE A 380 23.25 20.54 1.22
N PHE A 381 22.76 21.70 1.67
CA PHE A 381 23.24 23.01 1.17
C PHE A 381 24.47 23.50 1.94
N ALA A 382 24.65 23.07 3.19
CA ALA A 382 25.90 23.29 3.95
C ALA A 382 26.93 22.16 3.67
N HIS A 383 26.43 20.94 3.43
CA HIS A 383 27.19 19.71 3.23
C HIS A 383 26.86 19.06 1.86
N PRO A 384 27.22 19.71 0.73
CA PRO A 384 26.80 19.28 -0.61
C PRO A 384 27.55 18.04 -1.14
N THR A 385 28.57 17.53 -0.44
CA THR A 385 29.44 16.44 -0.92
C THR A 385 29.77 15.40 0.14
N ASP A 386 29.11 15.47 1.31
CA ASP A 386 29.45 14.77 2.55
C ASP A 386 28.18 14.41 3.36
N PHE A 387 27.17 13.87 2.67
CA PHE A 387 25.83 13.64 3.22
C PHE A 387 25.39 12.15 3.23
N GLU A 388 26.12 11.28 2.53
CA GLU A 388 25.70 9.93 2.17
C GLU A 388 25.59 8.99 3.39
N ASP A 389 26.38 9.24 4.44
CA ASP A 389 26.32 8.54 5.73
C ASP A 389 25.37 9.23 6.75
N LYS A 390 24.82 10.40 6.40
CA LYS A 390 23.90 11.18 7.24
C LYS A 390 22.41 10.93 6.92
N LYS A 391 22.11 10.22 5.82
CA LYS A 391 20.74 9.84 5.43
C LYS A 391 20.01 9.04 6.52
N ALA A 392 18.71 9.25 6.63
CA ALA A 392 17.81 8.45 7.46
C ALA A 392 17.25 7.23 6.71
N GLY A 393 17.18 7.31 5.38
CA GLY A 393 16.70 6.25 4.50
C GLY A 393 16.85 6.64 3.03
N GLY A 394 16.14 5.92 2.16
CA GLY A 394 16.09 6.19 0.73
C GLY A 394 15.08 5.32 0.00
N GLU A 395 14.74 5.71 -1.22
CA GLU A 395 13.96 4.94 -2.17
C GLU A 395 14.88 4.52 -3.33
N VAL A 396 14.62 3.35 -3.92
CA VAL A 396 15.30 2.89 -5.13
C VAL A 396 14.27 2.71 -6.24
N ILE A 397 14.58 3.19 -7.45
CA ILE A 397 13.83 2.92 -8.68
C ILE A 397 14.81 2.32 -9.69
N TYR A 398 14.56 1.10 -10.17
CA TYR A 398 15.46 0.41 -11.09
C TYR A 398 14.72 -0.24 -12.26
N ASN A 399 15.39 -0.35 -13.41
CA ASN A 399 14.84 -1.06 -14.55
C ASN A 399 15.04 -2.58 -14.42
N LEU A 400 14.00 -3.32 -14.78
CA LEU A 400 14.04 -4.77 -15.01
C LEU A 400 14.46 -5.08 -16.47
N PRO A 401 14.89 -6.32 -16.77
CA PRO A 401 15.38 -6.70 -18.11
C PRO A 401 14.35 -6.51 -19.25
N ASN A 402 13.06 -6.45 -18.95
CA ASN A 402 11.98 -6.16 -19.90
C ASN A 402 11.69 -4.66 -20.10
N GLY A 403 12.40 -3.78 -19.39
CA GLY A 403 12.20 -2.33 -19.38
C GLY A 403 11.17 -1.82 -18.38
N MET A 404 10.47 -2.70 -17.64
CA MET A 404 9.59 -2.29 -16.54
C MET A 404 10.39 -1.63 -15.42
N GLN A 405 9.75 -0.80 -14.60
CA GLN A 405 10.32 -0.29 -13.36
C GLN A 405 9.98 -1.18 -12.18
N ALA A 406 10.92 -1.26 -11.26
CA ALA A 406 10.80 -1.89 -9.96
C ALA A 406 11.35 -0.94 -8.88
N TYR A 407 10.90 -1.17 -7.65
CA TYR A 407 11.06 -0.29 -6.50
C TYR A 407 11.62 -1.03 -5.29
N ALA A 408 12.28 -0.30 -4.38
CA ALA A 408 12.61 -0.74 -3.03
C ALA A 408 12.63 0.46 -2.07
N LEU A 409 12.34 0.24 -0.79
CA LEU A 409 12.58 1.22 0.28
C LEU A 409 13.77 0.77 1.13
N LEU A 410 14.59 1.71 1.59
CA LEU A 410 15.82 1.47 2.34
C LEU A 410 15.86 2.27 3.65
N ASN A 411 16.39 1.65 4.71
CA ASN A 411 16.77 2.37 5.93
C ASN A 411 18.19 2.99 5.81
N LYS A 412 18.62 3.77 6.81
CA LYS A 412 19.96 4.38 6.88
C LYS A 412 21.13 3.40 6.64
N ASP A 413 20.96 2.15 7.08
CA ASP A 413 21.96 1.07 7.00
C ASP A 413 21.88 0.28 5.67
N GLY A 414 21.05 0.74 4.73
CA GLY A 414 20.85 0.08 3.44
C GLY A 414 20.09 -1.24 3.51
N LYS A 415 19.34 -1.53 4.58
CA LYS A 415 18.42 -2.68 4.64
C LYS A 415 17.08 -2.34 4.00
N ARG A 416 16.50 -3.31 3.27
CA ARG A 416 15.18 -3.19 2.66
C ARG A 416 14.09 -3.02 3.73
N LEU A 417 13.12 -2.16 3.45
CA LEU A 417 11.93 -1.91 4.27
C LEU A 417 10.67 -2.26 3.47
N ASN A 418 9.65 -2.80 4.16
CA ASN A 418 8.30 -2.94 3.58
C ASN A 418 7.59 -1.56 3.55
N GLU A 419 7.79 -0.77 4.60
CA GLU A 419 7.17 0.54 4.83
C GLU A 419 8.23 1.54 5.32
N ALA A 420 8.19 2.79 4.84
CA ALA A 420 9.10 3.84 5.32
C ALA A 420 8.48 4.62 6.50
N PRO A 421 9.29 5.13 7.45
CA PRO A 421 8.77 5.93 8.56
C PRO A 421 8.12 7.24 8.07
N THR A 422 6.89 7.51 8.52
CA THR A 422 6.14 8.74 8.20
C THR A 422 6.78 10.01 8.74
N SER A 423 7.77 9.90 9.65
CA SER A 423 8.62 11.00 10.09
C SER A 423 9.70 11.41 9.08
N ILE A 424 9.88 10.66 7.98
CA ILE A 424 10.85 10.90 6.91
C ILE A 424 10.13 11.21 5.58
N VAL A 425 9.19 10.34 5.19
CA VAL A 425 8.41 10.44 3.94
C VAL A 425 6.95 10.06 4.17
N THR A 426 6.04 10.75 3.47
CA THR A 426 4.59 10.56 3.58
C THR A 426 3.96 10.39 2.20
N ASP A 427 3.11 9.37 2.06
CA ASP A 427 2.26 9.13 0.91
C ASP A 427 0.88 9.81 1.09
N GLY A 428 0.74 11.04 0.61
CA GLY A 428 -0.54 11.78 0.65
C GLY A 428 -1.69 11.17 -0.19
N GLY A 429 -1.43 10.10 -0.96
CA GLY A 429 -2.44 9.36 -1.72
C GLY A 429 -2.95 8.08 -1.06
N ARG A 430 -2.46 7.75 0.15
CA ARG A 430 -2.95 6.66 1.01
C ARG A 430 -3.60 7.20 2.30
N LYS A 431 -4.59 6.48 2.82
CA LYS A 431 -5.41 6.89 3.99
C LYS A 431 -4.57 7.14 5.25
N ASP A 432 -3.47 6.40 5.41
CA ASP A 432 -2.60 6.39 6.59
C ASP A 432 -1.29 7.19 6.41
N GLY A 433 -1.05 7.76 5.23
CA GLY A 433 0.18 8.49 4.92
C GLY A 433 1.43 7.61 4.76
N THR A 434 1.34 6.29 4.94
CA THR A 434 2.52 5.40 4.93
C THR A 434 2.99 5.10 3.52
N VAL A 435 4.26 5.40 3.21
CA VAL A 435 4.90 4.98 1.96
C VAL A 435 5.20 3.48 2.03
N ARG A 436 4.68 2.71 1.08
CA ARG A 436 4.86 1.26 0.98
C ARG A 436 5.61 0.88 -0.29
N SER A 437 6.61 0.00 -0.15
CA SER A 437 7.42 -0.46 -1.27
C SER A 437 6.53 -1.17 -2.31
N GLY A 438 6.68 -0.77 -3.57
CA GLY A 438 5.75 -1.09 -4.67
C GLY A 438 4.65 -0.03 -4.81
N ILE A 439 3.50 -0.21 -4.16
CA ILE A 439 2.24 0.49 -4.46
C ILE A 439 2.31 2.02 -4.38
N SER A 440 3.02 2.59 -3.41
CA SER A 440 3.20 4.05 -3.33
C SER A 440 4.00 4.57 -4.54
N CYS A 441 5.03 3.82 -4.94
CA CYS A 441 5.89 4.15 -6.06
C CYS A 441 5.16 3.98 -7.41
N PHE A 442 4.41 2.88 -7.61
CA PHE A 442 3.64 2.65 -8.85
C PHE A 442 2.67 3.79 -9.18
N ARG A 443 2.06 4.42 -8.16
CA ARG A 443 1.16 5.56 -8.36
C ARG A 443 1.92 6.82 -8.77
N CYS A 444 2.98 7.18 -8.05
CA CYS A 444 3.76 8.39 -8.34
C CYS A 444 4.55 8.28 -9.66
N HIS A 445 5.00 7.07 -10.00
CA HIS A 445 5.80 6.75 -11.18
C HIS A 445 5.02 6.04 -12.28
N ALA A 446 3.69 6.19 -12.31
CA ALA A 446 2.79 5.45 -13.20
C ALA A 446 3.22 5.45 -14.68
N ASN A 447 3.88 6.52 -15.16
CA ASN A 447 4.42 6.60 -16.52
C ASN A 447 5.90 7.04 -16.59
N GLY A 448 6.67 6.96 -15.50
CA GLY A 448 8.10 7.31 -15.51
C GLY A 448 8.60 7.98 -14.24
N LEU A 449 9.81 8.51 -14.33
CA LEU A 449 10.47 9.26 -13.26
C LEU A 449 9.90 10.68 -13.17
N LEU A 450 9.94 11.26 -11.97
CA LEU A 450 9.50 12.64 -11.74
C LEU A 450 10.71 13.58 -11.83
N HIS A 451 10.52 14.76 -12.40
CA HIS A 451 11.54 15.82 -12.45
C HIS A 451 11.31 16.84 -11.33
N GLU A 452 12.40 17.17 -10.64
CA GLU A 452 12.55 18.31 -9.74
C GLU A 452 13.86 19.02 -10.14
N SER A 453 13.86 20.34 -10.22
CA SER A 453 15.07 21.10 -10.58
C SER A 453 16.10 21.10 -9.44
N ASP A 454 17.38 20.98 -9.78
CA ASP A 454 18.46 20.98 -8.80
C ASP A 454 18.67 22.36 -8.16
N GLN A 455 18.25 22.49 -6.91
CA GLN A 455 18.41 23.68 -6.09
C GLN A 455 19.79 23.73 -5.42
N LEU A 456 20.44 22.58 -5.23
CA LEU A 456 21.76 22.46 -4.59
C LEU A 456 22.82 23.04 -5.52
N ARG A 457 22.92 22.55 -6.77
CA ARG A 457 23.89 23.10 -7.73
C ARG A 457 23.69 24.60 -7.93
N LYS A 458 22.43 25.06 -8.08
CA LYS A 458 22.13 26.49 -8.22
C LYS A 458 22.62 27.29 -7.01
N LEU A 459 22.31 26.87 -5.78
CA LEU A 459 22.72 27.60 -4.58
C LEU A 459 24.24 27.66 -4.43
N VAL A 460 24.94 26.56 -4.72
CA VAL A 460 26.41 26.49 -4.69
C VAL A 460 27.04 27.42 -5.74
N GLU A 461 26.48 27.48 -6.96
CA GLU A 461 26.95 28.40 -8.01
C GLU A 461 26.60 29.87 -7.74
N ASP A 462 25.48 30.16 -7.07
CA ASP A 462 25.14 31.54 -6.69
C ASP A 462 26.04 32.05 -5.53
N ASN A 463 26.60 31.14 -4.71
CA ASN A 463 27.32 31.47 -3.46
C ASN A 463 28.77 30.95 -3.44
N LYS A 464 29.47 30.97 -4.59
CA LYS A 464 30.79 30.30 -4.77
C LYS A 464 31.84 30.65 -3.71
N GLY A 465 31.82 31.88 -3.19
CA GLY A 465 32.76 32.35 -2.16
C GLY A 465 32.58 31.68 -0.79
N SER A 466 31.48 30.97 -0.55
CA SER A 466 31.20 30.22 0.68
C SER A 466 31.69 28.77 0.65
N TYR A 467 32.24 28.28 -0.48
CA TYR A 467 32.64 26.89 -0.67
C TYR A 467 34.10 26.77 -1.13
N SER A 468 34.74 25.65 -0.81
CA SER A 468 36.09 25.37 -1.31
C SER A 468 36.08 25.09 -2.82
N ALA A 469 37.22 25.29 -3.48
CA ALA A 469 37.38 24.93 -4.89
C ALA A 469 37.11 23.45 -5.17
N SER A 470 37.41 22.55 -4.22
CA SER A 470 37.13 21.10 -4.33
C SER A 470 35.63 20.80 -4.28
N VAL A 471 34.86 21.46 -3.40
CA VAL A 471 33.40 21.34 -3.36
C VAL A 471 32.78 21.86 -4.65
N LEU A 472 33.21 23.03 -5.13
CA LEU A 472 32.73 23.60 -6.40
C LEU A 472 33.01 22.68 -7.60
N ALA A 473 34.19 22.07 -7.66
CA ALA A 473 34.53 21.11 -8.71
C ALA A 473 33.64 19.85 -8.64
N LYS A 474 33.51 19.24 -7.46
CA LYS A 474 32.75 18.00 -7.29
C LYS A 474 31.24 18.19 -7.49
N VAL A 475 30.68 19.33 -7.06
CA VAL A 475 29.27 19.65 -7.38
C VAL A 475 29.07 19.79 -8.89
N ARG A 476 29.98 20.45 -9.62
CA ARG A 476 29.90 20.55 -11.09
C ARG A 476 30.04 19.22 -11.82
N ALA A 477 30.84 18.30 -11.29
CA ALA A 477 31.04 16.98 -11.87
C ALA A 477 29.82 16.07 -11.66
N LEU A 478 29.28 16.02 -10.44
CA LEU A 478 28.22 15.07 -10.09
C LEU A 478 26.80 15.58 -10.36
N HIS A 479 26.59 16.90 -10.43
CA HIS A 479 25.26 17.49 -10.66
C HIS A 479 25.20 18.04 -12.09
N PRO A 480 24.54 17.36 -13.05
CA PRO A 480 24.30 17.92 -14.38
C PRO A 480 23.45 19.19 -14.33
N ASP A 481 23.31 19.91 -15.45
CA ASP A 481 22.39 21.05 -15.49
C ASP A 481 20.93 20.59 -15.60
N ASP A 482 19.96 21.50 -15.43
CA ASP A 482 18.53 21.14 -15.42
C ASP A 482 18.03 20.62 -16.79
N ALA A 483 18.65 21.03 -17.90
CA ALA A 483 18.29 20.54 -19.23
C ALA A 483 18.86 19.13 -19.47
N GLU A 484 20.10 18.89 -19.05
CA GLU A 484 20.73 17.57 -19.07
C GLU A 484 20.00 16.59 -18.14
N MET A 485 19.69 16.99 -16.90
CA MET A 485 18.92 16.17 -15.95
C MET A 485 17.53 15.80 -16.50
N LYS A 486 16.82 16.74 -17.14
CA LYS A 486 15.55 16.46 -17.84
C LYS A 486 15.73 15.44 -18.97
N ALA A 487 16.77 15.58 -19.79
CA ALA A 487 17.05 14.64 -20.88
C ALA A 487 17.36 13.22 -20.35
N ILE A 488 18.09 13.13 -19.25
CA ILE A 488 18.39 11.87 -18.54
C ILE A 488 17.10 11.21 -18.01
N LEU A 489 16.26 11.96 -17.28
CA LEU A 489 14.99 11.47 -16.72
C LEU A 489 14.00 11.03 -17.81
N GLU A 490 13.89 11.80 -18.90
CA GLU A 490 12.99 11.48 -20.02
C GLU A 490 13.45 10.23 -20.78
N LYS A 491 14.76 10.06 -20.99
CA LYS A 491 15.36 8.85 -21.60
C LYS A 491 14.99 7.59 -20.82
N ASP A 492 15.18 7.59 -19.50
CA ASP A 492 14.85 6.44 -18.64
C ASP A 492 13.33 6.21 -18.55
N SER A 493 12.53 7.29 -18.57
CA SER A 493 11.07 7.23 -18.59
C SER A 493 10.50 6.75 -19.93
N GLU A 494 11.19 6.99 -21.04
CA GLU A 494 10.83 6.45 -22.37
C GLU A 494 10.99 4.92 -22.42
N VAL A 495 12.04 4.37 -21.80
CA VAL A 495 12.22 2.91 -21.66
C VAL A 495 11.01 2.29 -20.96
N TYR A 496 10.60 2.88 -19.83
CA TYR A 496 9.45 2.39 -19.08
C TYR A 496 8.13 2.52 -19.86
N ARG A 497 7.85 3.66 -20.49
CA ARG A 497 6.64 3.84 -21.32
C ARG A 497 6.58 2.88 -22.51
N LYS A 498 7.73 2.53 -23.12
CA LYS A 498 7.82 1.48 -24.15
C LYS A 498 7.50 0.08 -23.58
N ALA A 499 7.90 -0.22 -22.35
CA ALA A 499 7.56 -1.48 -21.68
C ALA A 499 6.06 -1.54 -21.31
N LEU A 500 5.49 -0.46 -20.75
CA LEU A 500 4.05 -0.31 -20.50
C LEU A 500 3.22 -0.50 -21.77
N ALA A 501 3.67 0.08 -22.90
CA ALA A 501 2.95 -0.05 -24.16
C ALA A 501 2.91 -1.50 -24.68
N LYS A 502 4.01 -2.25 -24.50
CA LYS A 502 4.07 -3.69 -24.79
C LYS A 502 3.20 -4.51 -23.84
N ALA A 503 3.20 -4.19 -22.53
CA ALA A 503 2.44 -4.93 -21.52
C ALA A 503 0.92 -4.78 -21.68
N THR A 504 0.46 -3.61 -22.12
CA THR A 504 -0.97 -3.30 -22.30
C THR A 504 -1.49 -3.51 -23.73
N GLY A 505 -0.59 -3.69 -24.70
CA GLY A 505 -0.91 -3.76 -26.13
C GLY A 505 -1.42 -2.44 -26.72
N ARG A 506 -1.14 -1.29 -26.07
CA ARG A 506 -1.57 0.05 -26.51
C ARG A 506 -0.69 1.13 -25.90
N ALA A 507 -0.74 2.35 -26.43
CA ALA A 507 -0.20 3.50 -25.70
C ALA A 507 -0.97 3.73 -24.39
N VAL A 508 -0.25 3.89 -23.29
CA VAL A 508 -0.81 4.37 -22.01
C VAL A 508 -0.76 5.90 -22.04
N ALA A 509 -1.89 6.56 -21.74
CA ALA A 509 -1.97 8.02 -21.75
C ALA A 509 -1.10 8.63 -20.65
N ALA A 510 -0.61 9.86 -20.87
CA ALA A 510 0.19 10.56 -19.86
C ALA A 510 -0.60 10.77 -18.56
N ASN A 511 0.09 10.55 -17.44
CA ASN A 511 -0.41 10.51 -16.06
C ASN A 511 -1.54 9.49 -15.81
N LYS A 512 -1.70 8.46 -16.66
CA LYS A 512 -2.68 7.39 -16.45
C LYS A 512 -2.07 6.26 -15.62
N ASP A 513 -2.54 6.18 -14.37
CA ASP A 513 -2.38 5.02 -13.50
C ASP A 513 -3.42 3.93 -13.83
N LEU A 514 -2.97 2.68 -13.87
CA LEU A 514 -3.76 1.47 -14.15
C LEU A 514 -3.70 0.45 -12.99
N ILE A 515 -2.81 0.62 -12.02
CA ILE A 515 -2.67 -0.25 -10.84
C ILE A 515 -3.53 0.30 -9.70
N THR A 516 -3.28 1.52 -9.23
CA THR A 516 -3.94 2.05 -8.02
C THR A 516 -5.46 2.06 -8.10
N PRO A 517 -6.12 2.35 -9.25
CA PRO A 517 -7.58 2.25 -9.33
C PRO A 517 -8.13 0.85 -9.10
N LEU A 518 -7.36 -0.22 -9.36
CA LEU A 518 -7.75 -1.61 -9.08
C LEU A 518 -7.50 -1.94 -7.61
N VAL A 519 -6.33 -1.55 -7.09
CA VAL A 519 -5.97 -1.69 -5.66
C VAL A 519 -6.98 -0.98 -4.75
N ARG A 520 -7.36 0.27 -5.05
CA ARG A 520 -8.36 1.02 -4.27
C ARG A 520 -9.73 0.35 -4.25
N SER A 521 -10.18 -0.19 -5.39
CA SER A 521 -11.44 -0.93 -5.48
C SER A 521 -11.43 -2.24 -4.70
N TYR A 522 -10.24 -2.80 -4.43
CA TYR A 522 -10.06 -3.91 -3.51
C TYR A 522 -10.02 -3.44 -2.05
N GLU A 523 -9.20 -2.44 -1.72
CA GLU A 523 -9.03 -1.84 -0.38
C GLU A 523 -10.30 -1.15 0.18
N GLU A 524 -11.35 -0.96 -0.63
CA GLU A 524 -12.66 -0.45 -0.20
C GLU A 524 -13.38 -1.37 0.80
N ASP A 525 -14.00 -0.75 1.80
CA ASP A 525 -14.84 -1.40 2.80
C ASP A 525 -15.94 -2.24 2.13
N VAL A 526 -16.06 -3.50 2.56
CA VAL A 526 -16.89 -4.50 1.92
C VAL A 526 -18.35 -4.28 2.32
N SER A 527 -19.08 -3.57 1.47
CA SER A 527 -20.51 -3.25 1.67
C SER A 527 -21.38 -4.50 1.78
N ARG A 528 -22.58 -4.37 2.40
CA ARG A 528 -23.59 -5.45 2.47
C ARG A 528 -23.95 -6.04 1.11
N ASP A 529 -24.03 -5.21 0.07
CA ASP A 529 -24.28 -5.67 -1.31
C ASP A 529 -23.12 -6.52 -1.84
N ARG A 530 -21.86 -6.14 -1.54
CA ARG A 530 -20.69 -6.94 -1.89
C ARG A 530 -20.67 -8.26 -1.11
N VAL A 531 -20.84 -8.25 0.22
CA VAL A 531 -20.89 -9.49 1.03
C VAL A 531 -21.99 -10.44 0.57
N LYS A 532 -23.20 -9.94 0.28
CA LYS A 532 -24.29 -10.72 -0.31
C LYS A 532 -23.84 -11.42 -1.61
N ALA A 533 -23.18 -10.68 -2.50
CA ALA A 533 -22.75 -11.19 -3.80
C ALA A 533 -21.54 -12.14 -3.71
N GLU A 534 -20.62 -11.94 -2.77
CA GLU A 534 -19.50 -12.84 -2.46
C GLU A 534 -19.99 -14.16 -1.85
N LEU A 535 -21.03 -14.11 -1.00
CA LEU A 535 -21.71 -15.31 -0.48
C LEU A 535 -22.62 -15.98 -1.53
N GLY A 536 -22.85 -15.37 -2.69
CA GLY A 536 -23.77 -15.89 -3.72
C GLY A 536 -25.25 -15.87 -3.30
N LEU A 537 -25.62 -14.99 -2.37
CA LEU A 537 -27.00 -14.83 -1.90
C LEU A 537 -27.79 -13.90 -2.85
N THR A 538 -29.04 -14.26 -3.14
CA THR A 538 -29.87 -13.57 -4.15
C THR A 538 -30.52 -12.29 -3.63
N ASP A 539 -30.82 -12.21 -2.34
CA ASP A 539 -31.64 -11.16 -1.75
C ASP A 539 -31.09 -10.70 -0.39
N THR A 540 -31.63 -9.59 0.11
CA THR A 540 -31.15 -8.95 1.34
C THR A 540 -31.62 -9.68 2.60
N GLN A 541 -32.76 -10.39 2.58
CA GLN A 541 -33.25 -11.14 3.73
C GLN A 541 -32.40 -12.39 3.97
N SER A 542 -32.04 -13.12 2.91
CA SER A 542 -31.08 -14.23 2.98
C SER A 542 -29.75 -13.83 3.62
N LEU A 543 -29.24 -12.63 3.35
CA LEU A 543 -28.06 -12.09 4.04
C LEU A 543 -28.34 -11.79 5.52
N VAL A 544 -29.49 -11.19 5.85
CA VAL A 544 -29.88 -10.91 7.25
C VAL A 544 -29.99 -12.22 8.05
N ASP A 545 -30.59 -13.25 7.48
CA ASP A 545 -30.77 -14.56 8.12
C ASP A 545 -29.46 -15.34 8.25
N PHE A 546 -28.54 -15.19 7.28
CA PHE A 546 -27.18 -15.70 7.37
C PHE A 546 -26.39 -15.03 8.50
N ILE A 547 -26.40 -13.70 8.55
CA ILE A 547 -25.78 -12.90 9.61
C ILE A 547 -26.42 -13.22 10.98
N ALA A 548 -27.74 -13.40 11.04
CA ALA A 548 -28.46 -13.77 12.26
C ALA A 548 -27.92 -15.06 12.87
N ARG A 549 -27.81 -16.12 12.04
CA ARG A 549 -27.29 -17.44 12.41
C ARG A 549 -25.80 -17.42 12.77
N HIS A 550 -24.96 -16.90 11.89
CA HIS A 550 -23.52 -17.15 11.95
C HIS A 550 -22.69 -16.07 12.66
N SER A 551 -23.23 -14.90 13.05
CA SER A 551 -22.40 -13.87 13.71
C SER A 551 -21.90 -14.22 15.11
N LYS A 552 -22.25 -15.40 15.67
CA LYS A 552 -21.64 -15.94 16.89
C LYS A 552 -20.36 -16.72 16.57
N GLU A 553 -20.38 -17.44 15.45
CA GLU A 553 -19.27 -18.26 14.93
C GLU A 553 -18.26 -17.39 14.18
N VAL A 554 -18.74 -16.34 13.50
CA VAL A 554 -17.94 -15.36 12.75
C VAL A 554 -18.27 -13.94 13.23
N PRO A 555 -17.70 -13.48 14.36
CA PRO A 555 -18.06 -12.19 14.97
C PRO A 555 -17.92 -10.97 14.05
N GLY A 556 -16.95 -10.97 13.12
CA GLY A 556 -16.69 -9.86 12.19
C GLY A 556 -17.88 -9.47 11.31
N ILE A 557 -18.70 -10.45 10.87
CA ILE A 557 -19.91 -10.15 10.09
C ILE A 557 -21.02 -9.51 10.95
N GLY A 558 -20.90 -9.56 12.28
CA GLY A 558 -21.81 -8.94 13.23
C GLY A 558 -21.89 -7.42 13.10
N ILE A 559 -20.85 -6.76 12.57
CA ILE A 559 -20.83 -5.31 12.28
C ILE A 559 -22.03 -4.91 11.38
N MET A 560 -22.44 -5.79 10.46
CA MET A 560 -23.55 -5.55 9.55
C MET A 560 -24.95 -5.68 10.21
N LYS A 561 -25.05 -6.15 11.46
CA LYS A 561 -26.30 -6.19 12.24
C LYS A 561 -26.71 -4.80 12.73
N SER A 562 -25.75 -4.01 13.22
CA SER A 562 -26.00 -2.71 13.86
C SER A 562 -26.13 -1.56 12.87
N CYS A 563 -25.69 -1.73 11.62
CA CYS A 563 -25.61 -0.66 10.64
C CYS A 563 -25.85 -1.18 9.22
N ALA A 564 -26.90 -0.67 8.55
CA ALA A 564 -27.27 -1.10 7.20
C ALA A 564 -26.38 -0.50 6.08
N THR A 565 -25.68 0.59 6.36
CA THR A 565 -24.80 1.30 5.41
C THR A 565 -23.31 1.01 5.64
N CYS A 566 -22.94 0.37 6.75
CA CYS A 566 -21.55 0.08 7.08
C CYS A 566 -21.02 -1.08 6.23
N GLY A 567 -19.81 -0.90 5.70
CA GLY A 567 -18.99 -2.00 5.19
C GLY A 567 -18.21 -2.68 6.32
N ILE A 568 -17.69 -3.86 6.05
CA ILE A 568 -16.64 -4.49 6.86
C ILE A 568 -15.29 -4.01 6.30
N PRO A 569 -14.33 -3.53 7.11
CA PRO A 569 -12.97 -3.22 6.63
C PRO A 569 -12.36 -4.39 5.84
N ARG A 570 -11.63 -4.08 4.76
CA ARG A 570 -11.14 -5.11 3.81
C ARG A 570 -10.32 -6.20 4.50
N ASP A 571 -9.38 -5.80 5.34
CA ASP A 571 -8.54 -6.69 6.15
C ASP A 571 -9.35 -7.65 7.04
N GLU A 572 -10.37 -7.14 7.74
CA GLU A 572 -11.27 -7.97 8.54
C GLU A 572 -12.13 -8.90 7.66
N PHE A 573 -12.63 -8.43 6.52
CA PHE A 573 -13.40 -9.28 5.60
C PHE A 573 -12.56 -10.43 5.04
N ASP A 574 -11.35 -10.14 4.56
CA ASP A 574 -10.44 -11.14 4.01
C ASP A 574 -10.02 -12.17 5.07
N ARG A 575 -9.84 -11.73 6.32
CA ARG A 575 -9.56 -12.60 7.47
C ARG A 575 -10.71 -13.57 7.78
N ILE A 576 -11.96 -13.10 7.74
CA ILE A 576 -13.13 -13.93 8.06
C ILE A 576 -13.70 -14.70 6.85
N PHE A 577 -13.30 -14.37 5.62
CA PHE A 577 -13.86 -14.96 4.40
C PHE A 577 -13.84 -16.50 4.37
N PRO A 578 -12.75 -17.20 4.78
CA PRO A 578 -12.76 -18.66 4.85
C PRO A 578 -13.85 -19.20 5.78
N SER A 579 -13.96 -18.65 7.00
CA SER A 579 -15.00 -19.03 7.98
C SER A 579 -16.41 -18.70 7.50
N LEU A 580 -16.60 -17.64 6.72
CA LEU A 580 -17.88 -17.33 6.07
C LEU A 580 -18.27 -18.38 5.02
N MET A 581 -17.30 -18.88 4.25
CA MET A 581 -17.52 -19.93 3.27
C MET A 581 -17.79 -21.28 3.93
N GLU A 582 -17.06 -21.64 5.00
CA GLU A 582 -17.34 -22.82 5.84
C GLU A 582 -18.77 -22.80 6.41
N ALA A 583 -19.18 -21.66 6.98
CA ALA A 583 -20.53 -21.45 7.51
C ALA A 583 -21.61 -21.62 6.42
N LYS A 584 -21.39 -21.06 5.23
CA LYS A 584 -22.27 -21.23 4.07
C LYS A 584 -22.40 -22.68 3.62
N ALA A 585 -21.33 -23.47 3.70
CA ALA A 585 -21.35 -24.89 3.36
C ALA A 585 -21.99 -25.79 4.44
N GLY A 586 -22.38 -25.23 5.59
CA GLY A 586 -22.89 -26.00 6.73
C GLY A 586 -21.82 -26.79 7.49
N GLY A 587 -20.54 -26.44 7.30
CA GLY A 587 -19.42 -27.03 8.02
C GLY A 587 -19.33 -26.54 9.47
N LYS A 588 -18.54 -27.25 10.30
CA LYS A 588 -18.09 -26.68 11.59
C LYS A 588 -17.11 -25.55 11.30
N VAL A 589 -17.53 -24.32 11.54
CA VAL A 589 -16.69 -23.13 11.41
C VAL A 589 -15.46 -23.27 12.32
N ALA A 590 -14.27 -23.28 11.73
CA ALA A 590 -13.04 -23.14 12.49
C ALA A 590 -12.91 -21.68 12.97
N GLU A 591 -12.44 -21.48 14.21
CA GLU A 591 -12.14 -20.13 14.70
C GLU A 591 -11.20 -19.42 13.72
N ALA A 592 -11.61 -18.24 13.26
CA ALA A 592 -10.86 -17.45 12.28
C ALA A 592 -9.48 -17.06 12.86
N ARG A 593 -8.46 -17.85 12.51
CA ARG A 593 -7.11 -17.75 13.08
C ARG A 593 -6.55 -16.35 12.89
N ASP A 594 -5.97 -15.84 13.97
CA ASP A 594 -5.28 -14.56 14.01
C ASP A 594 -3.93 -14.66 13.28
N ARG A 595 -3.94 -14.39 11.97
CA ARG A 595 -2.74 -14.41 11.12
C ARG A 595 -1.66 -13.41 11.54
N SER A 596 -1.94 -12.45 12.44
CA SER A 596 -0.88 -11.60 13.03
C SER A 596 0.11 -12.39 13.89
N LYS A 597 -0.23 -13.65 14.24
CA LYS A 597 0.65 -14.61 14.92
C LYS A 597 1.42 -15.52 13.96
N ASP A 598 1.04 -15.59 12.69
CA ASP A 598 1.73 -16.38 11.66
C ASP A 598 2.97 -15.67 11.09
N ASP A 599 3.20 -14.38 11.43
CA ASP A 599 4.46 -13.66 11.16
C ASP A 599 5.64 -14.15 12.04
N GLN A 600 5.39 -15.14 12.90
CA GLN A 600 6.44 -15.92 13.55
C GLN A 600 6.90 -17.04 12.62
N THR A 601 7.99 -16.79 11.90
CA THR A 601 8.76 -17.87 11.25
C THR A 601 9.02 -18.97 12.30
N PRO A 602 8.59 -20.22 12.08
CA PRO A 602 8.82 -21.28 13.06
C PRO A 602 10.33 -21.42 13.31
N LEU A 603 10.74 -21.52 14.58
CA LEU A 603 12.17 -21.48 14.96
C LEU A 603 13.07 -22.51 14.24
N LYS A 604 12.47 -23.58 13.71
CA LYS A 604 13.11 -24.61 12.89
C LYS A 604 13.69 -24.10 11.56
N ASP A 605 13.17 -22.99 11.03
CA ASP A 605 13.51 -22.45 9.70
C ASP A 605 14.52 -21.28 9.77
N LEU A 606 15.02 -20.95 10.97
CA LEU A 606 16.02 -19.89 11.18
C LEU A 606 17.47 -20.42 11.03
N PRO A 607 18.38 -19.66 10.39
CA PRO A 607 19.81 -19.97 10.38
C PRO A 607 20.41 -20.10 11.79
N ARG A 608 21.36 -21.04 11.95
CA ARG A 608 22.10 -21.23 13.22
C ARG A 608 22.76 -19.92 13.66
N GLY A 609 22.47 -19.47 14.88
CA GLY A 609 23.00 -18.22 15.45
C GLY A 609 22.09 -16.98 15.27
N SER A 610 20.90 -17.14 14.70
CA SER A 610 19.91 -16.04 14.57
C SER A 610 19.49 -15.45 15.92
N ILE A 611 19.54 -14.12 16.05
CA ILE A 611 18.96 -13.40 17.20
C ILE A 611 17.52 -13.02 16.85
N VAL A 612 16.55 -13.58 17.57
CA VAL A 612 15.13 -13.26 17.40
C VAL A 612 14.71 -12.19 18.41
N LYS A 613 14.05 -11.13 17.92
CA LYS A 613 13.51 -10.05 18.74
C LYS A 613 11.98 -10.10 18.71
N PHE A 614 11.37 -10.34 19.86
CA PHE A 614 9.94 -10.12 20.05
C PHE A 614 9.67 -8.73 20.62
N THR A 615 8.54 -8.12 20.25
CA THR A 615 8.12 -6.83 20.80
C THR A 615 6.61 -6.82 20.93
N GLN A 616 6.12 -6.70 22.17
CA GLN A 616 4.70 -6.62 22.48
C GLN A 616 4.38 -5.25 23.08
N THR A 617 3.26 -4.65 22.65
CA THR A 617 2.75 -3.39 23.20
C THR A 617 1.65 -3.70 24.21
N ILE A 618 1.82 -3.30 25.47
CA ILE A 618 0.83 -3.54 26.52
C ILE A 618 -0.23 -2.40 26.48
N PRO A 619 -1.53 -2.71 26.31
CA PRO A 619 -2.57 -1.69 26.24
C PRO A 619 -2.92 -1.11 27.62
N PHE A 620 -3.34 0.15 27.63
CA PHE A 620 -3.65 0.92 28.84
C PHE A 620 -4.97 0.45 29.49
N ARG A 621 -4.95 0.09 30.77
CA ARG A 621 -6.15 0.07 31.63
C ARG A 621 -5.85 0.81 32.93
N ASN A 622 -6.80 1.64 33.34
CA ASN A 622 -6.69 2.57 34.45
C ASN A 622 -7.24 1.89 35.72
N THR A 623 -6.41 1.71 36.76
CA THR A 623 -6.83 1.20 38.08
C THR A 623 -6.04 1.92 39.19
N ASP A 624 -6.75 2.27 40.26
CA ASP A 624 -6.31 3.12 41.38
C ASP A 624 -5.18 2.46 42.22
N PRO A 625 -4.17 3.17 42.76
CA PRO A 625 -3.01 2.55 43.41
C PRO A 625 -3.25 1.91 44.79
N ALA A 626 -4.49 1.83 45.26
CA ALA A 626 -4.82 1.48 46.66
C ALA A 626 -5.49 0.10 46.85
N GLU A 627 -5.85 -0.62 45.78
CA GLU A 627 -6.41 -1.97 45.88
C GLU A 627 -5.36 -3.04 45.59
N GLY A 628 -5.26 -4.04 46.48
CA GLY A 628 -4.34 -5.16 46.33
C GLY A 628 -4.71 -6.06 45.14
N VAL A 629 -3.71 -6.60 44.45
CA VAL A 629 -3.92 -7.46 43.28
C VAL A 629 -4.44 -8.85 43.69
N SER A 630 -5.75 -9.04 43.65
CA SER A 630 -6.39 -10.36 43.79
C SER A 630 -6.37 -11.13 42.47
N PHE A 631 -5.88 -12.38 42.50
CA PHE A 631 -5.87 -13.28 41.35
C PHE A 631 -7.05 -14.26 41.39
N VAL A 632 -8.02 -14.08 40.50
CA VAL A 632 -9.14 -15.02 40.34
C VAL A 632 -8.79 -16.09 39.32
N PHE A 633 -8.55 -17.32 39.78
CA PHE A 633 -8.45 -18.50 38.93
C PHE A 633 -9.78 -19.25 38.87
N GLN A 634 -10.16 -19.74 37.68
CA GLN A 634 -11.36 -20.55 37.47
C GLN A 634 -11.18 -21.90 38.20
N GLY A 635 -11.72 -22.00 39.41
CA GLY A 635 -11.45 -23.12 40.33
C GLY A 635 -11.56 -22.79 41.83
N GLY A 636 -11.73 -21.52 42.22
CA GLY A 636 -12.30 -21.17 43.53
C GLY A 636 -11.38 -21.38 44.75
N ARG A 637 -10.08 -21.10 44.63
CA ARG A 637 -9.18 -20.98 45.79
C ARG A 637 -8.29 -19.75 45.67
N GLU A 638 -8.41 -18.87 46.64
CA GLU A 638 -7.65 -17.62 46.77
C GLU A 638 -6.37 -17.87 47.60
N ILE A 639 -5.24 -17.29 47.18
CA ILE A 639 -3.98 -17.31 47.93
C ILE A 639 -3.48 -15.87 48.00
N SER A 640 -3.46 -15.29 49.21
CA SER A 640 -2.90 -13.97 49.47
C SER A 640 -1.37 -14.05 49.59
N ALA A 641 -0.66 -13.23 48.82
CA ALA A 641 0.80 -13.11 48.85
C ALA A 641 1.26 -11.87 49.65
N SER A 642 0.79 -11.74 50.89
CA SER A 642 1.19 -10.65 51.79
C SER A 642 2.58 -10.90 52.41
N SER A 643 3.69 -10.67 51.67
CA SER A 643 5.04 -10.32 52.19
C SER A 643 6.21 -10.42 51.16
N MET A 644 6.16 -9.73 50.01
CA MET A 644 7.38 -9.54 49.20
C MET A 644 7.49 -8.12 48.62
N ASN A 645 8.45 -7.34 49.13
CA ASN A 645 8.84 -6.04 48.56
C ASN A 645 9.81 -6.24 47.39
N PHE A 646 9.35 -5.98 46.16
CA PHE A 646 10.21 -5.97 44.97
C PHE A 646 10.48 -4.54 44.51
N ASN A 647 11.67 -4.02 44.86
CA ASN A 647 12.11 -2.67 44.46
C ASN A 647 12.88 -2.66 43.12
N LYS A 648 12.65 -3.67 42.26
CA LYS A 648 13.26 -3.85 40.93
C LYS A 648 12.24 -4.52 40.00
N SER A 649 12.27 -4.19 38.71
CA SER A 649 11.38 -4.77 37.70
C SER A 649 11.67 -6.26 37.50
N VAL A 650 10.73 -7.13 37.87
CA VAL A 650 10.81 -8.58 37.69
C VAL A 650 9.72 -9.02 36.70
N CYS A 651 10.10 -9.70 35.62
CA CYS A 651 9.18 -10.39 34.74
C CYS A 651 8.80 -11.73 35.37
N ILE A 652 7.51 -11.95 35.67
CA ILE A 652 7.02 -13.23 36.21
C ILE A 652 6.34 -14.00 35.08
N LEU A 653 6.71 -15.28 34.94
CA LEU A 653 6.10 -16.23 34.02
C LEU A 653 4.93 -16.96 34.71
N SER A 654 3.80 -17.09 34.03
CA SER A 654 2.64 -17.85 34.52
C SER A 654 2.27 -18.96 33.54
N TYR A 655 2.07 -20.19 34.05
CA TYR A 655 1.71 -21.36 33.26
C TYR A 655 0.23 -21.74 33.45
N PRO A 656 -0.54 -21.98 32.37
CA PRO A 656 -1.82 -22.65 32.45
C PRO A 656 -1.63 -24.13 32.85
N LYS A 657 -2.30 -24.59 33.92
CA LYS A 657 -2.27 -25.99 34.35
C LYS A 657 -3.05 -26.90 33.40
N ALA A 658 -2.42 -27.43 32.34
CA ALA A 658 -2.87 -28.63 31.64
C ALA A 658 -1.79 -29.24 30.71
N VAL A 659 -0.77 -29.90 31.27
CA VAL A 659 0.05 -30.87 30.51
C VAL A 659 0.11 -32.17 31.31
N LYS A 660 -0.23 -33.30 30.68
CA LYS A 660 -0.10 -34.62 31.31
C LYS A 660 1.37 -35.04 31.33
N LYS A 661 1.77 -35.67 32.44
CA LYS A 661 3.10 -36.24 32.67
C LYS A 661 3.49 -37.16 31.50
N ALA A 662 4.50 -36.78 30.73
CA ALA A 662 5.13 -37.67 29.76
C ALA A 662 6.25 -38.43 30.48
N GLU A 663 6.09 -39.75 30.63
CA GLU A 663 7.13 -40.62 31.15
C GLU A 663 7.94 -41.15 29.96
N ILE A 664 9.23 -40.80 29.92
CA ILE A 664 10.20 -41.35 28.97
C ILE A 664 10.92 -42.48 29.68
N SER A 665 10.77 -43.71 29.19
CA SER A 665 11.41 -44.91 29.74
C SER A 665 12.44 -45.50 28.77
N GLU A 666 13.66 -45.71 29.29
CA GLU A 666 14.80 -46.42 28.67
C GLU A 666 15.53 -45.68 27.51
N PRO A 667 16.75 -46.11 27.11
CA PRO A 667 17.96 -45.75 27.86
C PRO A 667 18.97 -44.91 27.04
N VAL A 668 19.89 -44.27 27.78
CA VAL A 668 20.87 -43.28 27.30
C VAL A 668 21.78 -43.81 26.18
N GLY A 669 21.90 -43.07 25.06
CA GLY A 669 22.87 -43.41 24.02
C GLY A 669 22.69 -42.85 22.60
N LYS A 670 21.77 -41.91 22.34
CA LYS A 670 21.61 -41.27 21.02
C LYS A 670 21.60 -39.75 21.10
N GLU A 671 22.22 -39.11 20.11
CA GLU A 671 21.99 -37.69 19.84
C GLU A 671 20.54 -37.49 19.38
N HIS A 672 19.84 -36.58 20.03
CA HIS A 672 18.52 -36.11 19.60
C HIS A 672 18.68 -34.84 18.77
N SER A 673 18.02 -34.78 17.62
CA SER A 673 17.93 -33.54 16.85
C SER A 673 16.79 -32.67 17.38
N LEU A 674 16.85 -31.36 17.12
CA LEU A 674 15.80 -30.39 17.50
C LEU A 674 14.39 -30.71 16.95
N ALA A 675 14.23 -31.70 16.07
CA ALA A 675 12.94 -32.20 15.59
C ALA A 675 12.12 -32.95 16.66
N ASP A 676 12.73 -33.43 17.74
CA ASP A 676 12.07 -34.27 18.75
C ASP A 676 11.30 -33.44 19.80
N ILE A 677 11.53 -32.13 19.88
CA ILE A 677 10.82 -31.22 20.80
C ILE A 677 9.52 -30.73 20.13
N LYS A 678 8.41 -31.43 20.40
CA LYS A 678 7.07 -30.92 20.09
C LYS A 678 6.60 -29.98 21.20
N ASP A 679 6.04 -28.85 20.76
CA ASP A 679 5.35 -27.83 21.57
C ASP A 679 6.19 -27.07 22.61
N ILE A 680 6.77 -25.94 22.18
CA ILE A 680 7.27 -24.89 23.09
C ILE A 680 6.08 -23.96 23.44
N PRO A 681 5.68 -23.81 24.72
CA PRO A 681 4.56 -22.96 25.10
C PRO A 681 4.84 -21.47 24.86
N LEU A 682 3.84 -20.73 24.37
CA LEU A 682 3.86 -19.27 24.31
C LEU A 682 3.78 -18.68 25.73
N PHE A 683 4.77 -17.88 26.11
CA PHE A 683 4.82 -17.21 27.41
C PHE A 683 3.95 -15.95 27.45
N ASN A 684 3.35 -15.68 28.61
CA ASN A 684 2.58 -14.46 28.87
C ASN A 684 3.27 -13.63 29.96
N ILE A 685 3.44 -12.33 29.74
CA ILE A 685 4.17 -11.42 30.64
C ILE A 685 3.20 -10.79 31.63
N SER A 686 3.45 -10.93 32.95
CA SER A 686 2.61 -10.30 33.98
C SER A 686 2.90 -8.81 34.18
N ASN A 687 1.87 -8.03 34.52
CA ASN A 687 1.83 -6.56 34.65
C ASN A 687 2.74 -5.92 35.74
N ASN A 688 4.06 -6.02 35.65
CA ASN A 688 5.01 -5.29 36.54
C ASN A 688 6.05 -4.42 35.79
N ALA A 689 5.78 -4.11 34.51
CA ALA A 689 6.51 -3.05 33.80
C ALA A 689 5.82 -1.69 34.03
N PRO A 690 6.55 -0.59 34.32
CA PRO A 690 5.96 0.74 34.40
C PRO A 690 5.33 1.14 33.06
N ALA A 691 4.14 1.73 33.11
CA ALA A 691 3.32 2.03 31.93
C ALA A 691 4.08 2.84 30.87
N GLY A 692 3.95 2.43 29.60
CA GLY A 692 4.51 3.15 28.44
C GLY A 692 5.92 2.74 27.99
N ARG A 693 6.60 1.80 28.64
CA ARG A 693 7.90 1.27 28.15
C ARG A 693 7.74 -0.01 27.31
N ARG A 694 8.48 -0.09 26.19
CA ARG A 694 8.67 -1.34 25.41
C ARG A 694 9.70 -2.20 26.14
N VAL A 695 9.37 -3.45 26.43
CA VAL A 695 10.34 -4.46 26.87
C VAL A 695 10.73 -5.28 25.63
N SER A 696 12.02 -5.35 25.33
CA SER A 696 12.54 -6.28 24.31
C SER A 696 13.20 -7.47 25.00
N MET A 697 12.84 -8.68 24.60
CA MET A 697 13.53 -9.91 25.01
C MET A 697 14.37 -10.42 23.83
N TYR A 698 15.61 -10.82 24.14
CA TYR A 698 16.52 -11.44 23.18
C TYR A 698 16.83 -12.86 23.63
N PHE A 699 16.81 -13.78 22.67
CA PHE A 699 17.19 -15.17 22.85
C PHE A 699 18.51 -15.43 22.12
N LYS A 700 19.44 -16.14 22.77
CA LYS A 700 20.59 -16.74 22.11
C LYS A 700 20.59 -18.25 22.40
N ALA A 701 20.41 -19.05 21.35
CA ALA A 701 20.47 -20.50 21.43
C ALA A 701 21.85 -21.00 20.99
N ASN A 702 22.56 -21.64 21.90
CA ASN A 702 23.79 -22.39 21.66
C ASN A 702 23.51 -23.91 21.84
N PRO A 703 24.38 -24.82 21.36
CA PRO A 703 24.16 -26.28 21.49
C PRO A 703 23.98 -26.81 22.92
N HIS A 704 24.40 -26.05 23.93
CA HIS A 704 24.37 -26.45 25.35
C HIS A 704 23.78 -25.38 26.29
N GLU A 705 23.24 -24.27 25.77
CA GLU A 705 22.71 -23.18 26.60
C GLU A 705 21.63 -22.36 25.86
N ILE A 706 20.61 -21.92 26.59
CA ILE A 706 19.65 -20.90 26.15
C ILE A 706 19.80 -19.69 27.08
N SER A 707 20.40 -18.62 26.57
CA SER A 707 20.59 -17.37 27.32
C SER A 707 19.45 -16.38 27.02
N LEU A 708 18.87 -15.81 28.07
CA LEU A 708 17.78 -14.82 28.03
C LEU A 708 18.31 -13.44 28.42
N PHE A 709 17.99 -12.42 27.62
CA PHE A 709 18.33 -11.01 27.93
C PHE A 709 17.08 -10.13 27.84
N CYS A 710 16.88 -9.26 28.83
CA CYS A 710 15.86 -8.21 28.81
C CYS A 710 16.50 -6.83 28.62
N ASP A 711 15.93 -6.02 27.73
CA ASP A 711 16.37 -4.65 27.46
C ASP A 711 15.87 -3.68 28.55
N SER A 712 16.52 -3.77 29.70
CA SER A 712 16.54 -2.78 30.78
C SER A 712 17.95 -2.81 31.38
N GLU A 713 18.46 -1.67 31.87
CA GLU A 713 19.88 -1.46 32.23
C GLU A 713 20.43 -2.32 33.41
N THR A 714 19.75 -3.39 33.78
CA THR A 714 20.16 -4.37 34.78
C THR A 714 20.01 -5.79 34.25
N THR A 715 21.13 -6.41 33.88
CA THR A 715 21.20 -7.85 33.60
C THR A 715 20.92 -8.63 34.89
N ALA A 716 19.85 -9.42 34.93
CA ALA A 716 19.54 -10.30 36.06
C ALA A 716 20.07 -11.71 35.76
N HIS A 717 21.09 -12.16 36.51
CA HIS A 717 21.54 -13.55 36.47
C HIS A 717 20.70 -14.38 37.45
N LEU A 718 19.94 -15.36 36.93
CA LEU A 718 19.21 -16.33 37.74
C LEU A 718 20.05 -17.59 37.92
N THR A 719 20.10 -18.13 39.14
CA THR A 719 20.78 -19.40 39.40
C THR A 719 19.85 -20.59 39.15
N LEU A 720 20.41 -21.80 38.98
CA LEU A 720 19.63 -23.04 38.92
C LEU A 720 18.73 -23.26 40.15
N ALA A 721 19.12 -22.73 41.32
CA ALA A 721 18.31 -22.79 42.54
C ALA A 721 17.08 -21.85 42.44
N ASP A 722 17.24 -20.66 41.88
CA ASP A 722 16.13 -19.73 41.63
C ASP A 722 15.14 -20.30 40.62
N ILE A 723 15.64 -20.92 39.54
CA ILE A 723 14.83 -21.58 38.51
C ILE A 723 14.02 -22.75 39.11
N ARG A 724 14.65 -23.63 39.91
CA ARG A 724 13.94 -24.71 40.64
C ARG A 724 12.88 -24.17 41.59
N LYS A 725 13.16 -23.04 42.28
CA LYS A 725 12.21 -22.40 43.22
C LYS A 725 11.01 -21.76 42.51
N ILE A 726 11.24 -21.08 41.38
CA ILE A 726 10.19 -20.46 40.55
C ILE A 726 9.28 -21.53 39.90
N THR A 727 9.86 -22.66 39.47
CA THR A 727 9.16 -23.76 38.80
C THR A 727 8.54 -24.78 39.75
N GLY A 728 8.72 -24.64 41.07
CA GLY A 728 8.23 -25.59 42.07
C GLY A 728 8.83 -27.00 41.91
N GLY A 729 10.03 -27.12 41.33
CA GLY A 729 10.69 -28.39 41.04
C GLY A 729 10.17 -29.17 39.83
N LEU A 730 9.32 -28.57 38.98
CA LEU A 730 8.78 -29.24 37.78
C LEU A 730 9.79 -29.42 36.63
N LEU A 731 10.92 -28.70 36.66
CA LEU A 731 12.04 -28.89 35.74
C LEU A 731 13.26 -29.34 36.53
N ASP A 732 13.69 -30.58 36.31
CA ASP A 732 14.91 -31.11 36.90
C ASP A 732 15.98 -31.32 35.83
N PHE A 733 16.94 -30.41 35.79
CA PHE A 733 18.12 -30.49 34.93
C PHE A 733 19.22 -31.25 35.67
N SER A 734 19.36 -32.54 35.36
CA SER A 734 20.55 -33.31 35.69
C SER A 734 21.53 -33.23 34.52
N LEU A 735 22.67 -32.58 34.76
CA LEU A 735 23.84 -32.60 33.89
C LEU A 735 24.99 -33.28 34.64
N PRO A 736 25.86 -34.04 33.96
CA PRO A 736 27.20 -34.38 34.46
C PRO A 736 28.06 -33.12 34.69
#